data_AF-A0A812X9C1-F1
#
_entry.id   AF-A0A812X9C1-F1
#
_cell.length_a   1.000
_cell.length_b   1.000
_cell.length_c   1.000
_cell.angle_alpha   90.00
_cell.angle_beta   90.00
_cell.angle_gamma   90.00
#
_symmetry.space_group_name_H-M   'P 1'
#
loop_
_entity.id
_entity.type
_entity.pdbx_description
1 polymer ?
#
loop_
_entity_poly.entity_id
_entity_poly.type
_entity_poly.pdbx_seq_one_letter_code
_entity_poly.pdbx_strand_id
1 'polypeptide(L)'
;MLDMRHDLFHNPQDLHEVFLLPPWSKLQLVAYDQRTLPLGQHAILNVDVELNCAARIIFVAQGGHAQVSLLLGVGIPGVLRQQPGMSLADGGIGEDIFIRSPDVSAVTLQLDGEQRQLTWDAEREDVAVKIGEFLEAHRSGEPVRNDVELLLRQLRAQTARRKADVSTLPSKNGGSIKTVLPPRKGSQIALYNSHEANIAISIDGRVQCVLELERLFGVRYYTPSLSNATERRHAWLEAAKTIRDRCECEGGPGSCPRRFDSGILVRPSSEAEANIIEEIFSVDEWRYIDHQEAHAVMAYYASSMRTALVVVSDAAFHVFHVTLGSVKRIASLDYGLGTMYMLLAGLLPEVTGQPLDARCQYTGKPDSSPLFPEFLSGDLHLQCLSWAGKLMGYAAAGTALEDLQEVAREAFEVSGAMPKYSMEHIMSVTFPTTELPARFQDALQQVCASDEGQRNFAASVQVEFERITNLTVTELVRRVGPQSLDGVVMTGGCALNVLANQRVYDFLERGEGSGAGSVEVWVPPSPNDGGLSIGGLWSVAPPLARQPLQYLGFSLWDSESLEGAAHQRNARRLSELGGVDFLAELLVGEGALWAERMERFQRPARPIVAVVRGRQEFGPRALGHRSLLAVPDATMKDRMNRLKARQWYRPVAPMIAEEDLVEVFGRRILSPYMSMAPEVLEETRKKFPALAHFDGTARHQSVSRADEPWVHALLLAVGKRTGLAALINTSFNTKGKPIVNTVRECLRMLDELPDLDYVLIEDWLFEKAR
;
A
#
# COMPACT_ATOMS: atom_id res chain seq x y z
N MET A 1 18.68 20.85 -54.21
CA MET A 1 18.91 22.15 -54.86
C MET A 1 19.10 23.17 -53.75
N LEU A 2 20.31 23.72 -53.65
CA LEU A 2 20.76 24.93 -52.91
C LEU A 2 20.55 24.91 -51.37
N ASP A 3 21.54 24.72 -50.48
CA ASP A 3 22.97 25.10 -50.35
C ASP A 3 23.23 26.43 -49.59
N MET A 4 24.30 26.38 -48.77
CA MET A 4 25.11 27.44 -48.14
C MET A 4 24.71 27.99 -46.75
N ARG A 5 25.45 27.71 -45.65
CA ARG A 5 26.80 28.18 -45.20
C ARG A 5 26.78 29.59 -44.55
N HIS A 6 27.14 29.73 -43.28
CA HIS A 6 28.50 30.14 -42.82
C HIS A 6 28.58 30.55 -41.33
N ASP A 7 29.79 30.35 -40.80
CA ASP A 7 30.32 30.64 -39.47
C ASP A 7 30.40 32.14 -39.12
N LEU A 8 30.58 32.44 -37.83
CA LEU A 8 31.61 33.39 -37.34
C LEU A 8 31.84 33.27 -35.82
N PHE A 9 33.08 32.97 -35.45
CA PHE A 9 33.68 33.08 -34.11
C PHE A 9 33.85 34.55 -33.68
N HIS A 10 33.74 34.84 -32.38
CA HIS A 10 34.63 35.79 -31.70
C HIS A 10 34.83 35.41 -30.22
N ASN A 11 36.07 35.63 -29.76
CA ASN A 11 36.77 35.07 -28.60
C ASN A 11 36.69 36.04 -27.35
N PRO A 12 37.36 35.81 -26.20
CA PRO A 12 36.77 35.85 -24.85
C PRO A 12 37.57 36.71 -23.85
N GLN A 13 37.04 37.78 -23.24
CA GLN A 13 37.79 38.47 -22.17
C GLN A 13 36.89 38.96 -21.05
N ASP A 14 37.29 38.54 -19.84
CA ASP A 14 37.08 39.13 -18.52
C ASP A 14 35.65 39.30 -17.99
N LEU A 15 35.38 38.71 -16.81
CA LEU A 15 34.93 39.45 -15.62
C LEU A 15 34.60 38.52 -14.43
N HIS A 16 35.57 38.46 -13.51
CA HIS A 16 35.53 38.59 -12.05
C HIS A 16 34.40 38.02 -11.16
N GLU A 17 34.89 37.43 -10.07
CA GLU A 17 34.31 37.10 -8.76
C GLU A 17 33.50 38.22 -8.05
N VAL A 18 32.31 37.83 -7.55
CA VAL A 18 31.64 38.04 -6.23
C VAL A 18 31.34 39.45 -5.61
N PHE A 19 30.09 39.58 -5.09
CA PHE A 19 29.55 40.25 -3.86
C PHE A 19 28.63 41.52 -3.95
N LEU A 20 27.44 41.38 -3.32
CA LEU A 20 26.62 42.28 -2.43
C LEU A 20 25.77 43.51 -2.92
N LEU A 21 24.42 43.36 -2.80
CA LEU A 21 23.30 44.25 -2.29
C LEU A 21 23.10 45.73 -2.79
N PRO A 22 22.05 46.47 -2.34
CA PRO A 22 20.69 46.81 -2.91
C PRO A 22 20.57 48.30 -3.41
N PRO A 23 19.46 48.91 -3.98
CA PRO A 23 18.30 49.44 -3.20
C PRO A 23 16.95 49.78 -3.94
N TRP A 24 16.00 50.21 -3.11
CA TRP A 24 14.58 50.63 -3.15
C TRP A 24 14.07 51.77 -4.09
N SER A 25 12.79 51.62 -4.50
CA SER A 25 11.63 52.54 -4.67
C SER A 25 11.63 53.80 -5.59
N LYS A 26 10.57 53.93 -6.44
CA LYS A 26 9.56 55.04 -6.39
C LYS A 26 8.37 54.90 -7.38
N LEU A 27 7.22 55.36 -6.87
CA LEU A 27 5.84 55.32 -7.37
C LEU A 27 5.39 56.70 -7.90
N GLN A 28 4.40 56.76 -8.79
CA GLN A 28 3.53 57.94 -9.02
C GLN A 28 2.05 57.52 -9.08
N LEU A 29 1.19 58.39 -8.56
CA LEU A 29 -0.24 58.20 -8.24
C LEU A 29 -1.02 59.37 -8.88
N VAL A 30 -2.28 59.17 -9.33
CA VAL A 30 -3.46 60.07 -9.18
C VAL A 30 -4.72 59.46 -9.84
N ALA A 31 -5.87 59.73 -9.20
CA ALA A 31 -7.21 59.12 -9.21
C ALA A 31 -8.15 59.44 -10.41
N TYR A 32 -9.34 58.81 -10.48
CA TYR A 32 -10.55 59.48 -11.01
C TYR A 32 -11.92 59.01 -10.45
N ASP A 33 -12.84 59.97 -10.57
CA ASP A 33 -14.15 60.32 -9.98
C ASP A 33 -15.35 59.35 -10.16
N GLN A 34 -16.28 59.47 -9.22
CA GLN A 34 -17.60 58.85 -9.12
C GLN A 34 -18.60 59.39 -10.15
N ARG A 35 -19.41 58.49 -10.71
CA ARG A 35 -20.78 58.66 -11.28
C ARG A 35 -21.06 57.36 -12.05
N THR A 36 -21.91 56.42 -11.64
CA THR A 36 -23.26 56.48 -11.08
C THR A 36 -23.59 55.10 -10.50
N LEU A 37 -24.00 55.04 -9.23
CA LEU A 37 -24.75 53.90 -8.68
C LEU A 37 -26.25 54.14 -8.94
N PRO A 38 -26.99 53.10 -9.35
CA PRO A 38 -28.28 52.87 -8.71
C PRO A 38 -28.48 51.42 -8.22
N LEU A 39 -28.91 51.36 -6.96
CA LEU A 39 -29.74 50.35 -6.28
C LEU A 39 -29.16 48.95 -6.00
N GLY A 40 -28.32 48.94 -4.95
CA GLY A 40 -28.02 47.85 -4.04
C GLY A 40 -26.93 48.35 -3.09
N GLN A 41 -27.18 48.45 -1.78
CA GLN A 41 -26.20 49.03 -0.84
C GLN A 41 -24.91 48.18 -0.85
N HIS A 42 -23.78 48.75 -1.28
CA HIS A 42 -22.46 48.12 -1.18
C HIS A 42 -21.69 48.76 -0.02
N ALA A 43 -21.25 47.94 0.95
CA ALA A 43 -20.27 48.35 1.95
C ALA A 43 -18.87 48.09 1.38
N ILE A 44 -18.07 49.14 1.22
CA ILE A 44 -16.65 49.03 0.80
C ILE A 44 -15.81 49.06 2.07
N LEU A 45 -15.15 47.95 2.38
CA LEU A 45 -14.14 47.89 3.44
C LEU A 45 -12.80 48.32 2.86
N ASN A 46 -12.22 49.41 3.37
CA ASN A 46 -10.84 49.77 3.06
C ASN A 46 -9.93 49.21 4.16
N VAL A 47 -8.95 48.40 3.79
CA VAL A 47 -7.93 47.88 4.69
C VAL A 47 -6.60 48.47 4.25
N ASP A 48 -6.06 49.42 5.03
CA ASP A 48 -4.69 49.90 4.85
C ASP A 48 -3.75 48.95 5.59
N VAL A 49 -2.93 48.24 4.83
CA VAL A 49 -1.84 47.41 5.35
C VAL A 49 -0.55 48.19 5.12
N GLU A 50 0.13 48.63 6.18
CA GLU A 50 1.49 49.17 6.07
C GLU A 50 2.47 48.05 5.72
N LEU A 51 2.56 47.73 4.43
CA LEU A 51 3.66 47.02 3.81
C LEU A 51 4.37 48.00 2.89
N ASN A 52 5.67 47.85 2.67
CA ASN A 52 6.43 48.65 1.70
C ASN A 52 6.02 48.42 0.22
N CYS A 53 4.84 47.85 -0.02
CA CYS A 53 4.16 47.70 -1.30
C CYS A 53 2.68 48.03 -1.09
N ALA A 54 2.11 48.96 -1.87
CA ALA A 54 0.70 49.32 -1.75
C ALA A 54 -0.21 48.19 -2.29
N ALA A 55 -0.98 47.55 -1.43
CA ALA A 55 -2.06 46.63 -1.81
C ALA A 55 -3.42 47.26 -1.47
N ARG A 56 -4.43 47.03 -2.31
CA ARG A 56 -5.83 47.43 -2.06
C ARG A 56 -6.73 46.22 -2.14
N ILE A 57 -7.57 46.03 -1.13
CA ILE A 57 -8.63 45.01 -1.12
C ILE A 57 -9.94 45.73 -1.39
N ILE A 58 -10.73 45.25 -2.35
CA ILE A 58 -12.05 45.82 -2.69
C ILE A 58 -13.09 44.72 -2.57
N PHE A 59 -14.18 45.00 -1.84
CA PHE A 59 -15.32 44.11 -1.71
C PHE A 59 -16.40 44.49 -2.72
N VAL A 60 -16.87 43.52 -3.52
CA VAL A 60 -18.01 43.72 -4.42
C VAL A 60 -19.06 42.66 -4.12
N ALA A 61 -20.23 43.10 -3.66
CA ALA A 61 -21.39 42.22 -3.49
C ALA A 61 -22.28 42.30 -4.74
N GLN A 62 -22.56 41.18 -5.40
CA GLN A 62 -23.59 41.10 -6.44
C GLN A 62 -24.65 40.07 -6.03
N GLY A 63 -25.92 40.48 -6.05
CA GLY A 63 -27.06 39.56 -6.03
C GLY A 63 -27.12 38.59 -4.84
N GLY A 64 -27.08 39.09 -3.61
CA GLY A 64 -27.41 38.29 -2.41
C GLY A 64 -26.32 37.35 -1.89
N HIS A 65 -25.19 37.20 -2.58
CA HIS A 65 -24.01 36.50 -2.10
C HIS A 65 -22.83 37.48 -1.97
N ALA A 66 -22.13 37.45 -0.83
CA ALA A 66 -20.90 38.23 -0.64
C ALA A 66 -19.70 37.39 -1.10
N GLN A 67 -19.08 37.80 -2.21
CA GLN A 67 -17.82 37.21 -2.67
C GLN A 67 -16.66 38.13 -2.27
N VAL A 68 -15.61 37.57 -1.67
CA VAL A 68 -14.41 38.31 -1.26
C VAL A 68 -13.30 37.98 -2.24
N SER A 69 -12.86 38.96 -3.03
CA SER A 69 -11.75 38.79 -3.96
C SER A 69 -10.58 39.67 -3.53
N LEU A 70 -9.41 39.05 -3.37
CA LEU A 70 -8.16 39.74 -3.01
C LEU A 70 -7.36 39.99 -4.30
N LEU A 71 -7.20 41.26 -4.69
CA LEU A 71 -6.45 41.61 -5.91
C LEU A 71 -5.06 42.15 -5.53
N LEU A 72 -4.02 41.32 -5.71
CA LEU A 72 -2.62 41.71 -5.54
C LEU A 72 -1.99 41.94 -6.92
N GLY A 73 -1.74 43.20 -7.29
CA GLY A 73 -1.01 43.52 -8.51
C GLY A 73 0.50 43.38 -8.30
N VAL A 74 1.13 42.36 -8.88
CA VAL A 74 2.59 42.24 -9.00
C VAL A 74 2.98 42.48 -10.46
N GLY A 75 3.58 43.63 -10.77
CA GLY A 75 4.08 43.94 -12.11
C GLY A 75 5.58 43.66 -12.25
N ILE A 76 5.98 42.90 -13.27
CA ILE A 76 7.36 42.83 -13.79
C ILE A 76 7.31 43.03 -15.33
N PRO A 77 8.23 43.80 -15.97
CA PRO A 77 8.03 44.34 -17.32
C PRO A 77 8.58 43.44 -18.45
N GLY A 78 7.90 43.39 -19.60
CA GLY A 78 8.51 42.95 -20.87
C GLY A 78 7.61 42.16 -21.84
N VAL A 79 7.21 42.81 -22.94
CA VAL A 79 6.62 42.28 -24.19
C VAL A 79 5.20 41.69 -24.13
N LEU A 80 4.19 42.59 -24.07
CA LEU A 80 2.92 42.39 -24.77
C LEU A 80 2.90 43.29 -26.01
N ARG A 81 2.93 42.71 -27.21
CA ARG A 81 2.38 43.36 -28.40
C ARG A 81 0.88 43.06 -28.41
N GLN A 82 0.07 44.12 -28.30
CA GLN A 82 -1.37 44.07 -28.46
C GLN A 82 -1.75 43.68 -29.90
N GLN A 83 -2.74 42.79 -30.04
CA GLN A 83 -3.74 42.88 -31.09
C GLN A 83 -5.10 43.24 -30.44
N PRO A 84 -5.86 44.21 -30.96
CA PRO A 84 -7.14 44.61 -30.38
C PRO A 84 -8.29 43.78 -30.96
N GLY A 85 -9.05 43.11 -30.09
CA GLY A 85 -10.36 42.55 -30.43
C GLY A 85 -10.65 41.14 -29.92
N MET A 86 -10.76 40.93 -28.60
CA MET A 86 -11.53 39.81 -28.04
C MET A 86 -12.24 40.25 -26.76
N SER A 87 -13.55 39.96 -26.74
CA SER A 87 -14.47 40.14 -25.62
C SER A 87 -14.22 39.07 -24.56
N LEU A 88 -14.00 39.48 -23.31
CA LEU A 88 -14.04 38.59 -22.14
C LEU A 88 -15.51 38.34 -21.77
N ALA A 89 -16.06 37.23 -22.25
CA ALA A 89 -17.18 36.56 -21.63
C ALA A 89 -16.68 35.17 -21.21
N ASP A 90 -16.95 34.83 -19.95
CA ASP A 90 -16.78 33.53 -19.28
C ASP A 90 -15.35 32.97 -19.16
N GLY A 91 -14.78 33.12 -17.96
CA GLY A 91 -13.54 32.47 -17.56
C GLY A 91 -13.06 32.94 -16.18
N GLY A 92 -13.44 32.21 -15.12
CA GLY A 92 -12.92 32.42 -13.78
C GLY A 92 -11.51 31.87 -13.67
N ILE A 93 -10.56 32.73 -13.27
CA ILE A 93 -9.19 32.37 -12.89
C ILE A 93 -9.10 32.55 -11.38
N GLY A 94 -8.86 31.45 -10.65
CA GLY A 94 -8.50 31.46 -9.24
C GLY A 94 -7.11 30.86 -9.06
N GLU A 95 -6.09 31.70 -9.06
CA GLU A 95 -4.76 31.38 -8.54
C GLU A 95 -4.68 31.92 -7.11
N ASP A 96 -4.53 31.03 -6.12
CA ASP A 96 -4.29 31.40 -4.72
C ASP A 96 -2.80 31.70 -4.51
N ILE A 97 -2.46 32.98 -4.24
CA ILE A 97 -1.11 33.40 -3.83
C ILE A 97 -1.05 33.51 -2.30
N PHE A 98 -0.20 32.70 -1.67
CA PHE A 98 0.05 32.70 -0.22
C PHE A 98 1.09 33.76 0.19
N ILE A 99 0.79 34.60 1.19
CA ILE A 99 1.78 35.45 1.85
C ILE A 99 2.21 34.78 3.16
N ARG A 100 3.47 34.32 3.24
CA ARG A 100 4.20 34.19 4.52
C ARG A 100 5.02 35.46 4.70
N SER A 101 4.70 36.27 5.70
CA SER A 101 5.65 37.26 6.22
C SER A 101 5.65 37.18 7.75
N PRO A 102 6.74 36.72 8.39
CA PRO A 102 6.86 36.65 9.85
C PRO A 102 6.84 38.03 10.54
N ASP A 103 6.82 39.13 9.78
CA ASP A 103 6.94 40.50 10.31
C ASP A 103 5.60 41.23 10.47
N VAL A 104 4.46 40.60 10.17
CA VAL A 104 3.14 41.23 10.34
C VAL A 104 2.53 40.78 11.67
N SER A 105 2.66 41.62 12.69
CA SER A 105 2.09 41.41 14.04
C SER A 105 0.83 42.25 14.30
N ALA A 106 0.40 43.05 13.32
CA ALA A 106 -0.76 43.93 13.42
C ALA A 106 -1.38 44.22 12.05
N VAL A 107 -2.71 44.31 11.99
CA VAL A 107 -3.51 44.73 10.82
C VAL A 107 -4.62 45.64 11.30
N THR A 108 -4.80 46.78 10.62
CA THR A 108 -5.87 47.72 10.94
C THR A 108 -7.04 47.52 9.99
N LEU A 109 -8.20 47.17 10.55
CA LEU A 109 -9.44 46.95 9.81
C LEU A 109 -10.37 48.15 10.02
N GLN A 110 -11.02 48.61 8.95
CA GLN A 110 -12.02 49.68 9.04
C GLN A 110 -13.37 49.19 8.51
N LEU A 111 -14.36 49.05 9.39
CA LEU A 111 -15.69 48.49 9.10
C LEU A 111 -16.77 49.47 9.54
N ASP A 112 -17.67 49.86 8.63
CA ASP A 112 -18.81 50.76 8.88
C ASP A 112 -18.43 52.09 9.59
N GLY A 113 -17.24 52.61 9.29
CA GLY A 113 -16.71 53.87 9.82
C GLY A 113 -15.89 53.74 11.11
N GLU A 114 -15.87 52.57 11.76
CA GLU A 114 -14.99 52.28 12.90
C GLU A 114 -13.69 51.63 12.44
N GLN A 115 -12.56 52.17 12.92
CA GLN A 115 -11.22 51.66 12.63
C GLN A 115 -10.66 50.95 13.86
N ARG A 116 -10.23 49.70 13.71
CA ARG A 116 -9.69 48.87 14.80
C ARG A 116 -8.42 48.16 14.37
N GLN A 117 -7.39 48.27 15.19
CA GLN A 117 -6.13 47.55 15.00
C GLN A 117 -6.19 46.20 15.70
N LEU A 118 -6.10 45.13 14.91
CA LEU A 118 -5.93 43.78 15.41
C LEU A 118 -4.44 43.49 15.52
N THR A 119 -4.01 43.03 16.68
CA THR A 119 -2.63 42.59 16.93
C THR A 119 -2.65 41.12 17.30
N TRP A 120 -1.61 40.38 16.92
CA TRP A 120 -1.47 38.97 17.25
C TRP A 120 0.01 38.57 17.30
N ASP A 121 0.26 37.44 17.93
CA ASP A 121 1.57 36.80 17.92
C ASP A 121 1.68 35.96 16.63
N ALA A 122 2.43 36.48 15.65
CA ALA A 122 2.59 35.85 14.33
C ALA A 122 3.26 34.45 14.40
N GLU A 123 3.90 34.11 15.52
CA GLU A 123 4.47 32.77 15.74
C GLU A 123 3.44 31.78 16.33
N ARG A 124 2.32 32.26 16.90
CA ARG A 124 1.36 31.42 17.65
C ARG A 124 -0.07 31.42 17.11
N GLU A 125 -0.42 32.43 16.33
CA GLU A 125 -1.78 32.73 15.88
C GLU A 125 -1.82 33.05 14.38
N ASP A 126 -2.90 32.62 13.69
CA ASP A 126 -3.09 32.84 12.26
C ASP A 126 -3.94 34.12 12.03
N VAL A 127 -3.44 35.03 11.19
CA VAL A 127 -4.09 36.31 10.89
C VAL A 127 -5.50 36.13 10.31
N ALA A 128 -5.73 35.07 9.52
CA ALA A 128 -7.04 34.79 8.94
C ALA A 128 -8.08 34.44 10.01
N VAL A 129 -7.66 33.75 11.08
CA VAL A 129 -8.53 33.41 12.22
C VAL A 129 -8.88 34.67 13.01
N LYS A 130 -7.91 35.56 13.25
CA LYS A 130 -8.16 36.84 13.96
C LYS A 130 -9.09 37.76 13.18
N ILE A 131 -8.93 37.84 11.87
CA ILE A 131 -9.83 38.61 11.00
C ILE A 131 -11.24 38.00 11.02
N GLY A 132 -11.36 36.67 10.95
CA GLY A 132 -12.66 35.98 11.05
C GLY A 132 -13.36 36.22 12.40
N GLU A 133 -12.64 36.13 13.52
CA GLU A 133 -13.19 36.42 14.87
C GLU A 133 -13.65 37.88 15.02
N PHE A 134 -12.92 38.82 14.43
CA PHE A 134 -13.32 40.21 14.40
C PHE A 134 -14.61 40.44 13.60
N LEU A 135 -14.75 39.78 12.44
CA LEU A 135 -15.95 39.86 11.60
C LEU A 135 -17.17 39.21 12.27
N GLU A 136 -16.97 38.09 12.98
CA GLU A 136 -18.00 37.40 13.77
C GLU A 136 -18.53 38.29 14.90
N ALA A 137 -17.64 39.05 15.56
CA ALA A 137 -18.01 39.95 16.65
C ALA A 137 -18.78 41.21 16.22
N HIS A 138 -18.75 41.60 14.93
CA HIS A 138 -19.27 42.90 14.46
C HIS A 138 -20.47 42.83 13.51
N ARG A 139 -21.12 41.67 13.29
CA ARG A 139 -22.36 41.61 12.47
C ARG A 139 -23.46 40.73 13.06
N SER A 140 -24.62 41.34 13.29
CA SER A 140 -25.86 40.70 13.76
C SER A 140 -26.80 40.41 12.57
N GLY A 141 -26.71 39.23 11.97
CA GLY A 141 -27.66 38.74 10.97
C GLY A 141 -27.44 37.26 10.63
N GLU A 142 -28.48 36.43 10.77
CA GLU A 142 -28.40 34.96 10.76
C GLU A 142 -27.88 34.25 9.49
N PRO A 143 -27.93 34.79 8.25
CA PRO A 143 -27.44 34.04 7.08
C PRO A 143 -25.90 33.99 6.99
N VAL A 144 -25.21 35.08 7.31
CA VAL A 144 -23.74 35.20 7.15
C VAL A 144 -23.00 34.59 8.34
N ARG A 145 -23.66 34.46 9.49
CA ARG A 145 -23.08 33.87 10.70
C ARG A 145 -22.69 32.40 10.49
N ASN A 146 -23.49 31.65 9.74
CA ASN A 146 -23.23 30.24 9.47
C ASN A 146 -22.04 30.05 8.51
N ASP A 147 -21.91 30.90 7.49
CA ASP A 147 -20.80 30.84 6.53
C ASP A 147 -19.48 31.29 7.16
N VAL A 148 -19.51 32.32 8.02
CA VAL A 148 -18.34 32.77 8.78
C VAL A 148 -17.97 31.77 9.88
N GLU A 149 -18.94 31.15 10.56
CA GLU A 149 -18.66 30.04 11.49
C GLU A 149 -18.09 28.81 10.77
N LEU A 150 -18.57 28.50 9.56
CA LEU A 150 -18.06 27.40 8.75
C LEU A 150 -16.64 27.69 8.27
N LEU A 151 -16.37 28.91 7.78
CA LEU A 151 -15.04 29.36 7.40
C LEU A 151 -14.10 29.37 8.61
N LEU A 152 -14.55 29.85 9.77
CA LEU A 152 -13.76 29.81 11.01
C LEU A 152 -13.53 28.39 11.52
N ARG A 153 -14.49 27.47 11.36
CA ARG A 153 -14.31 26.04 11.65
C ARG A 153 -13.29 25.42 10.70
N GLN A 154 -13.35 25.73 9.41
CA GLN A 154 -12.40 25.24 8.41
C GLN A 154 -11.01 25.81 8.63
N LEU A 155 -10.88 27.11 8.89
CA LEU A 155 -9.63 27.78 9.22
C LEU A 155 -9.06 27.24 10.53
N ARG A 156 -9.85 27.12 11.61
CA ARG A 156 -9.41 26.51 12.88
C ARG A 156 -9.02 25.05 12.71
N ALA A 157 -9.72 24.28 11.87
CA ALA A 157 -9.35 22.91 11.53
C ALA A 157 -8.04 22.85 10.72
N GLN A 158 -7.84 23.77 9.77
CA GLN A 158 -6.58 23.89 9.02
C GLN A 158 -5.43 24.37 9.91
N THR A 159 -5.63 25.34 10.81
CA THR A 159 -4.63 25.78 11.77
C THR A 159 -4.33 24.70 12.81
N ALA A 160 -5.31 23.90 13.23
CA ALA A 160 -5.10 22.72 14.08
C ALA A 160 -4.34 21.60 13.34
N ARG A 161 -4.59 21.42 12.04
CA ARG A 161 -3.83 20.51 11.16
C ARG A 161 -2.42 21.03 10.82
N ARG A 162 -2.21 22.35 10.77
CA ARG A 162 -0.89 22.98 10.60
C ARG A 162 -0.07 22.99 11.90
N LYS A 163 -0.75 23.07 13.06
CA LYS A 163 -0.12 22.82 14.37
C LYS A 163 0.23 21.35 14.57
N ALA A 164 -0.36 20.44 13.79
CA ALA A 164 0.20 19.11 13.56
C ALA A 164 1.44 19.20 12.65
N ASP A 165 2.41 20.01 13.06
CA ASP A 165 3.80 19.60 12.98
C ASP A 165 3.87 18.19 13.59
N VAL A 166 4.68 17.30 13.03
CA VAL A 166 4.81 15.94 13.57
C VAL A 166 5.09 16.01 15.07
N SER A 167 5.66 17.13 15.57
CA SER A 167 5.85 17.47 17.00
C SER A 167 4.60 17.42 17.90
N THR A 168 3.37 17.44 17.38
CA THR A 168 2.14 17.26 18.18
C THR A 168 1.29 16.08 17.70
N LEU A 169 1.88 14.89 17.65
CA LEU A 169 1.10 13.65 17.62
C LEU A 169 0.11 13.69 18.80
N PRO A 170 -1.22 13.63 18.58
CA PRO A 170 -2.14 13.52 19.69
C PRO A 170 -1.91 12.16 20.34
N SER A 171 -1.22 12.12 21.48
CA SER A 171 -1.23 10.95 22.34
C SER A 171 -2.64 10.86 22.93
N LYS A 172 -3.59 10.27 22.20
CA LYS A 172 -4.75 9.67 22.88
C LYS A 172 -4.14 8.64 23.80
N ASN A 173 -4.14 8.92 25.11
CA ASN A 173 -3.67 8.04 26.17
C ASN A 173 -4.02 6.59 25.81
N GLY A 174 -3.04 5.91 25.21
CA GLY A 174 -3.21 4.56 24.75
C GLY A 174 -3.22 3.71 26.00
N GLY A 175 -4.35 3.07 26.28
CA GLY A 175 -4.39 2.05 27.31
C GLY A 175 -3.17 1.15 27.13
N SER A 176 -2.41 0.95 28.20
CA SER A 176 -1.46 -0.15 28.27
C SER A 176 -2.26 -1.41 27.96
N ILE A 177 -1.76 -2.29 27.10
CA ILE A 177 -2.16 -3.69 27.17
C ILE A 177 -1.87 -4.09 28.62
N LYS A 178 -2.93 -4.35 29.39
CA LYS A 178 -2.77 -4.91 30.72
C LYS A 178 -2.24 -6.31 30.49
N THR A 179 -0.95 -6.49 30.78
CA THR A 179 -0.20 -7.75 30.79
C THR A 179 -0.11 -8.48 29.44
N VAL A 180 1.09 -8.42 28.83
CA VAL A 180 1.60 -9.62 28.14
C VAL A 180 1.69 -10.68 29.23
N LEU A 181 0.77 -11.65 29.21
CA LEU A 181 0.78 -12.71 30.20
C LEU A 181 2.08 -13.51 30.05
N PRO A 182 2.69 -13.98 31.17
CA PRO A 182 3.78 -14.92 31.06
C PRO A 182 3.32 -16.13 30.23
N PRO A 183 4.21 -16.77 29.44
CA PRO A 183 3.86 -17.88 28.58
C PRO A 183 3.01 -18.89 29.34
N ARG A 184 1.72 -18.97 29.01
CA ARG A 184 0.85 -20.00 29.57
C ARG A 184 1.07 -21.26 28.75
N LYS A 185 1.56 -22.31 29.42
CA LYS A 185 1.40 -23.66 28.91
C LYS A 185 -0.08 -23.94 28.71
N GLY A 186 -0.41 -24.67 27.65
CA GLY A 186 -1.79 -24.96 27.26
C GLY A 186 -2.05 -24.75 25.78
N SER A 187 -3.28 -24.98 25.41
CA SER A 187 -3.80 -24.96 24.04
C SER A 187 -4.73 -23.76 23.83
N GLN A 188 -4.60 -23.10 22.68
CA GLN A 188 -5.42 -21.94 22.33
C GLN A 188 -5.99 -22.06 20.92
N ILE A 189 -7.12 -21.39 20.71
CA ILE A 189 -7.79 -21.25 19.41
C ILE A 189 -8.14 -19.78 19.18
N ALA A 190 -7.92 -19.25 17.98
CA ALA A 190 -8.18 -17.85 17.68
C ALA A 190 -8.92 -17.68 16.35
N LEU A 191 -9.85 -16.72 16.30
CA LEU A 191 -10.76 -16.47 15.18
C LEU A 191 -10.68 -15.01 14.70
N TYR A 192 -10.62 -14.83 13.39
CA TYR A 192 -10.83 -13.54 12.72
C TYR A 192 -11.91 -13.64 11.64
N ASN A 193 -12.90 -12.74 11.67
CA ASN A 193 -14.18 -12.86 10.94
C ASN A 193 -14.46 -11.71 9.95
N SER A 194 -13.44 -11.04 9.42
CA SER A 194 -13.62 -10.08 8.32
C SER A 194 -13.09 -10.65 7.01
N HIS A 195 -12.80 -9.78 6.04
CA HIS A 195 -12.02 -10.13 4.86
C HIS A 195 -10.72 -10.84 5.25
N GLU A 196 -10.32 -11.85 4.49
CA GLU A 196 -9.18 -12.71 4.86
C GLU A 196 -9.42 -13.52 6.14
N ALA A 197 -10.68 -13.89 6.41
CA ALA A 197 -11.05 -14.65 7.60
C ALA A 197 -10.16 -15.88 7.81
N ASN A 198 -9.78 -16.11 9.06
CA ASN A 198 -8.84 -17.16 9.42
C ASN A 198 -9.08 -17.70 10.84
N ILE A 199 -8.65 -18.95 11.02
CA ILE A 199 -8.66 -19.65 12.30
C ILE A 199 -7.33 -20.33 12.53
N ALA A 200 -6.79 -20.21 13.73
CA ALA A 200 -5.52 -20.79 14.11
C ALA A 200 -5.59 -21.46 15.48
N ILE A 201 -4.71 -22.42 15.70
CA ILE A 201 -4.51 -23.03 17.02
C ILE A 201 -3.04 -23.07 17.41
N SER A 202 -2.77 -22.97 18.71
CA SER A 202 -1.43 -23.16 19.29
C SER A 202 -1.47 -24.14 20.45
N ILE A 203 -0.30 -24.74 20.70
CA ILE A 203 -0.02 -25.56 21.89
C ILE A 203 1.30 -25.06 22.46
N ASP A 204 1.30 -24.70 23.76
CA ASP A 204 2.45 -24.14 24.47
C ASP A 204 3.09 -22.95 23.75
N GLY A 205 2.24 -22.08 23.18
CA GLY A 205 2.63 -20.89 22.41
C GLY A 205 3.15 -21.17 21.00
N ARG A 206 3.33 -22.44 20.60
CA ARG A 206 3.70 -22.84 19.24
C ARG A 206 2.45 -22.99 18.38
N VAL A 207 2.33 -22.21 17.32
CA VAL A 207 1.24 -22.32 16.34
C VAL A 207 1.34 -23.65 15.61
N GLN A 208 0.27 -24.43 15.60
CA GLN A 208 0.25 -25.75 14.95
C GLN A 208 -0.18 -25.63 13.50
N CYS A 209 -1.26 -24.88 13.24
CA CYS A 209 -1.74 -24.57 11.90
C CYS A 209 -2.54 -23.26 11.88
N VAL A 210 -2.65 -22.70 10.68
CA VAL A 210 -3.57 -21.61 10.35
C VAL A 210 -4.37 -22.02 9.12
N LEU A 211 -5.69 -21.91 9.21
CA LEU A 211 -6.60 -22.08 8.09
C LEU A 211 -7.07 -20.71 7.62
N GLU A 212 -6.57 -20.28 6.48
CA GLU A 212 -7.12 -19.15 5.73
C GLU A 212 -8.41 -19.63 5.03
N LEU A 213 -9.57 -19.07 5.37
CA LEU A 213 -10.86 -19.55 4.84
C LEU A 213 -10.96 -19.36 3.32
N GLU A 214 -10.20 -18.42 2.74
CA GLU A 214 -10.10 -18.32 1.28
C GLU A 214 -9.61 -19.62 0.64
N ARG A 215 -8.65 -20.30 1.27
CA ARG A 215 -8.12 -21.58 0.79
C ARG A 215 -9.22 -22.62 0.83
N LEU A 216 -9.97 -22.72 1.93
CA LEU A 216 -11.07 -23.68 2.14
C LEU A 216 -12.18 -23.53 1.09
N PHE A 217 -12.66 -22.29 0.87
CA PHE A 217 -13.82 -22.04 0.01
C PHE A 217 -13.45 -21.73 -1.44
N GLY A 218 -12.16 -21.59 -1.77
CA GLY A 218 -11.72 -21.29 -3.13
C GLY A 218 -12.14 -19.88 -3.61
N VAL A 219 -12.33 -18.95 -2.68
CA VAL A 219 -12.76 -17.56 -2.90
C VAL A 219 -11.76 -16.63 -2.22
N ARG A 220 -11.06 -15.80 -2.99
CA ARG A 220 -10.05 -14.89 -2.44
C ARG A 220 -10.67 -13.88 -1.47
N TYR A 221 -9.92 -13.55 -0.43
CA TYR A 221 -10.34 -12.59 0.61
C TYR A 221 -11.65 -12.99 1.30
N TYR A 222 -11.95 -14.29 1.37
CA TYR A 222 -13.24 -14.79 1.87
C TYR A 222 -13.66 -14.13 3.18
N THR A 223 -14.90 -13.65 3.21
CA THR A 223 -15.55 -13.05 4.38
C THR A 223 -16.80 -13.86 4.69
N PRO A 224 -16.90 -14.50 5.87
CA PRO A 224 -18.14 -15.10 6.32
C PRO A 224 -19.26 -14.05 6.40
N SER A 225 -20.47 -14.41 5.95
CA SER A 225 -21.58 -13.45 5.89
C SER A 225 -21.99 -12.93 7.26
N LEU A 226 -21.96 -11.61 7.45
CA LEU A 226 -22.41 -10.99 8.71
C LEU A 226 -23.93 -10.92 8.85
N SER A 227 -24.66 -10.87 7.73
CA SER A 227 -26.12 -10.76 7.71
C SER A 227 -26.83 -12.11 7.60
N ASN A 228 -26.20 -13.12 6.99
CA ASN A 228 -26.77 -14.44 6.81
C ASN A 228 -26.23 -15.44 7.84
N ALA A 229 -27.00 -15.69 8.91
CA ALA A 229 -26.62 -16.60 9.99
C ALA A 229 -26.37 -18.04 9.53
N THR A 230 -27.13 -18.54 8.56
CA THR A 230 -26.98 -19.91 8.03
C THR A 230 -25.65 -20.08 7.30
N GLU A 231 -25.32 -19.14 6.43
CA GLU A 231 -24.07 -19.13 5.67
C GLU A 231 -22.86 -18.97 6.60
N ARG A 232 -22.93 -18.03 7.54
CA ARG A 232 -21.91 -17.86 8.59
C ARG A 232 -21.69 -19.15 9.38
N ARG A 233 -22.77 -19.79 9.82
CA ARG A 233 -22.69 -21.04 10.57
C ARG A 233 -22.05 -22.13 9.74
N HIS A 234 -22.43 -22.27 8.47
CA HIS A 234 -21.81 -23.23 7.56
C HIS A 234 -20.31 -22.97 7.44
N ALA A 235 -19.90 -21.73 7.20
CA ALA A 235 -18.51 -21.35 7.02
C ALA A 235 -17.64 -21.75 8.22
N TRP A 236 -18.05 -21.33 9.42
CA TRP A 236 -17.30 -21.58 10.65
C TRP A 236 -17.35 -23.05 11.10
N LEU A 237 -18.46 -23.75 10.86
CA LEU A 237 -18.55 -25.18 11.18
C LEU A 237 -17.64 -26.02 10.28
N GLU A 238 -17.56 -25.72 8.98
CA GLU A 238 -16.64 -26.39 8.06
C GLU A 238 -15.18 -26.03 8.36
N ALA A 239 -14.89 -24.78 8.74
CA ALA A 239 -13.57 -24.38 9.20
C ALA A 239 -13.16 -25.16 10.47
N ALA A 240 -14.05 -25.27 11.47
CA ALA A 240 -13.81 -26.01 12.70
C ALA A 240 -13.55 -27.50 12.43
N LYS A 241 -14.37 -28.14 11.59
CA LYS A 241 -14.16 -29.53 11.17
C LYS A 241 -12.83 -29.71 10.44
N THR A 242 -12.45 -28.74 9.60
CA THR A 242 -11.16 -28.78 8.89
C THR A 242 -9.99 -28.70 9.85
N ILE A 243 -10.00 -27.78 10.83
CA ILE A 243 -8.99 -27.74 11.90
C ILE A 243 -8.94 -29.10 12.61
N ARG A 244 -10.10 -29.60 13.03
CA ARG A 244 -10.27 -30.82 13.80
C ARG A 244 -9.71 -32.07 13.11
N ASP A 245 -9.90 -32.17 11.79
CA ASP A 245 -9.61 -33.40 11.04
C ASP A 245 -8.28 -33.32 10.30
N ARG A 246 -7.80 -32.12 9.96
CA ARG A 246 -6.67 -31.94 9.05
C ARG A 246 -5.49 -31.20 9.67
N CYS A 247 -5.64 -30.54 10.82
CA CYS A 247 -4.51 -29.83 11.43
C CYS A 247 -3.47 -30.85 11.92
N GLU A 248 -2.21 -30.60 11.58
CA GLU A 248 -1.07 -31.46 11.89
C GLU A 248 -0.42 -31.00 13.20
N CYS A 249 -0.79 -31.64 14.32
CA CYS A 249 -0.10 -31.51 15.61
C CYS A 249 0.95 -32.63 15.78
N GLU A 250 1.59 -32.77 16.95
CA GLU A 250 2.68 -33.75 17.17
C GLU A 250 2.32 -35.21 16.85
N GLY A 251 1.04 -35.59 16.90
CA GLY A 251 0.54 -36.91 16.53
C GLY A 251 0.10 -37.06 15.06
N GLY A 252 0.35 -36.08 14.21
CA GLY A 252 -0.10 -36.03 12.81
C GLY A 252 -1.50 -35.41 12.62
N PRO A 253 -2.08 -35.50 11.41
CA PRO A 253 -3.41 -34.97 11.12
C PRO A 253 -4.48 -35.48 12.09
N GLY A 254 -5.28 -34.55 12.64
CA GLY A 254 -6.39 -34.89 13.54
C GLY A 254 -6.00 -35.21 14.99
N SER A 255 -4.71 -35.14 15.32
CA SER A 255 -4.19 -35.35 16.69
C SER A 255 -4.30 -34.13 17.61
N CYS A 256 -4.79 -33.01 17.09
CA CYS A 256 -4.88 -31.77 17.84
C CYS A 256 -5.93 -31.82 18.97
N PRO A 257 -5.76 -31.01 20.03
CA PRO A 257 -6.69 -30.97 21.17
C PRO A 257 -8.14 -30.73 20.76
N ARG A 258 -9.07 -31.37 21.48
CA ARG A 258 -10.51 -31.10 21.37
C ARG A 258 -11.02 -30.10 22.41
N ARG A 259 -10.20 -29.83 23.42
CA ARG A 259 -10.44 -28.85 24.47
C ARG A 259 -9.29 -27.84 24.45
N PHE A 260 -9.63 -26.57 24.49
CA PHE A 260 -8.70 -25.44 24.53
C PHE A 260 -8.82 -24.69 25.85
N ASP A 261 -7.68 -24.33 26.44
CA ASP A 261 -7.62 -23.55 27.67
C ASP A 261 -8.10 -22.10 27.45
N SER A 262 -7.96 -21.58 26.22
CA SER A 262 -8.44 -20.24 25.88
C SER A 262 -8.83 -20.12 24.41
N GLY A 263 -9.93 -19.41 24.15
CA GLY A 263 -10.37 -18.95 22.85
C GLY A 263 -10.16 -17.45 22.69
N ILE A 264 -9.78 -16.99 21.51
CA ILE A 264 -9.51 -15.58 21.24
C ILE A 264 -10.34 -15.10 20.05
N LEU A 265 -11.13 -14.06 20.27
CA LEU A 265 -11.88 -13.34 19.26
C LEU A 265 -11.11 -12.07 18.92
N VAL A 266 -10.48 -12.05 17.74
CA VAL A 266 -9.86 -10.83 17.22
C VAL A 266 -10.96 -9.97 16.63
N ARG A 267 -11.13 -8.73 17.11
CA ARG A 267 -12.20 -7.86 16.61
C ARG A 267 -12.09 -7.70 15.07
N PRO A 268 -13.20 -7.80 14.32
CA PRO A 268 -14.59 -7.72 14.78
C PRO A 268 -15.27 -9.06 15.11
N SER A 269 -14.54 -10.18 15.24
CA SER A 269 -15.13 -11.45 15.68
C SER A 269 -15.92 -11.31 16.97
N SER A 270 -16.97 -12.12 17.13
CA SER A 270 -17.96 -12.02 18.19
C SER A 270 -18.29 -13.37 18.82
N GLU A 271 -19.13 -13.36 19.86
CA GLU A 271 -19.62 -14.58 20.51
C GLU A 271 -20.40 -15.50 19.56
N ALA A 272 -20.95 -14.97 18.46
CA ALA A 272 -21.64 -15.77 17.46
C ALA A 272 -20.71 -16.82 16.83
N GLU A 273 -19.47 -16.43 16.52
CA GLU A 273 -18.45 -17.34 16.00
C GLU A 273 -18.00 -18.34 17.08
N ALA A 274 -17.76 -17.86 18.31
CA ALA A 274 -17.40 -18.71 19.44
C ALA A 274 -18.41 -19.84 19.66
N ASN A 275 -19.70 -19.52 19.68
CA ASN A 275 -20.78 -20.50 19.88
C ASN A 275 -20.79 -21.60 18.81
N ILE A 276 -20.44 -21.28 17.55
CA ILE A 276 -20.35 -22.26 16.47
C ILE A 276 -19.11 -23.15 16.65
N ILE A 277 -17.98 -22.57 17.04
CA ILE A 277 -16.75 -23.33 17.32
C ILE A 277 -16.96 -24.31 18.49
N GLU A 278 -17.73 -23.91 19.50
CA GLU A 278 -18.06 -24.76 20.66
C GLU A 278 -18.96 -25.97 20.34
N GLU A 279 -19.55 -26.02 19.15
CA GLU A 279 -20.22 -27.24 18.68
C GLU A 279 -19.24 -28.38 18.35
N ILE A 280 -17.97 -28.04 18.09
CA ILE A 280 -16.91 -28.98 17.68
C ILE A 280 -15.83 -29.13 18.75
N PHE A 281 -15.53 -28.06 19.46
CA PHE A 281 -14.47 -27.98 20.47
C PHE A 281 -15.03 -27.56 21.83
N SER A 282 -14.29 -27.80 22.91
CA SER A 282 -14.57 -27.22 24.22
C SER A 282 -13.57 -26.09 24.48
N VAL A 283 -14.01 -24.92 24.92
CA VAL A 283 -13.13 -23.78 25.23
C VAL A 283 -13.41 -23.32 26.66
N ASP A 284 -12.37 -23.22 27.49
CA ASP A 284 -12.54 -22.92 28.91
C ASP A 284 -12.81 -21.42 29.17
N GLU A 285 -12.22 -20.52 28.38
CA GLU A 285 -12.38 -19.07 28.51
C GLU A 285 -12.23 -18.36 27.15
N TRP A 286 -13.16 -17.49 26.78
CA TRP A 286 -13.02 -16.62 25.61
C TRP A 286 -12.52 -15.23 25.98
N ARG A 287 -11.65 -14.67 25.12
CA ARG A 287 -11.08 -13.33 25.28
C ARG A 287 -11.14 -12.54 23.99
N TYR A 288 -11.09 -11.23 24.11
CA TYR A 288 -11.01 -10.31 22.98
C TYR A 288 -9.64 -9.66 22.89
N ILE A 289 -9.20 -9.42 21.66
CA ILE A 289 -8.06 -8.55 21.35
C ILE A 289 -8.47 -7.52 20.29
N ASP A 290 -7.88 -6.32 20.39
CA ASP A 290 -8.00 -5.30 19.36
C ASP A 290 -7.29 -5.71 18.07
N HIS A 291 -7.86 -5.33 16.92
CA HIS A 291 -7.35 -5.64 15.58
C HIS A 291 -5.89 -5.19 15.40
N GLN A 292 -5.58 -3.95 15.80
CA GLN A 292 -4.26 -3.36 15.61
C GLN A 292 -3.24 -3.91 16.61
N GLU A 293 -3.69 -4.28 17.81
CA GLU A 293 -2.86 -4.98 18.80
C GLU A 293 -2.50 -6.40 18.35
N ALA A 294 -3.44 -7.14 17.76
CA ALA A 294 -3.19 -8.47 17.22
C ALA A 294 -2.14 -8.42 16.08
N HIS A 295 -2.24 -7.44 15.18
CA HIS A 295 -1.19 -7.15 14.19
C HIS A 295 0.18 -6.94 14.86
N ALA A 296 0.24 -6.06 15.87
CA ALA A 296 1.50 -5.72 16.52
C ALA A 296 2.15 -6.93 17.22
N VAL A 297 1.34 -7.73 17.92
CA VAL A 297 1.78 -8.93 18.65
C VAL A 297 2.28 -10.01 17.69
N MET A 298 1.54 -10.30 16.62
CA MET A 298 1.96 -11.26 15.59
C MET A 298 3.31 -10.87 15.01
N ALA A 299 3.44 -9.61 14.58
CA ALA A 299 4.63 -9.15 13.89
C ALA A 299 5.87 -9.13 14.81
N TYR A 300 5.70 -8.70 16.06
CA TYR A 300 6.79 -8.68 17.05
C TYR A 300 7.34 -10.07 17.33
N TYR A 301 6.49 -11.03 17.71
CA TYR A 301 6.96 -12.38 18.06
C TYR A 301 7.44 -13.20 16.85
N ALA A 302 7.08 -12.80 15.64
CA ALA A 302 7.66 -13.36 14.41
C ALA A 302 9.09 -12.84 14.13
N SER A 303 9.47 -11.69 14.70
CA SER A 303 10.81 -11.10 14.57
C SER A 303 11.82 -11.73 15.56
N SER A 304 13.11 -11.47 15.35
CA SER A 304 14.17 -11.81 16.32
C SER A 304 14.47 -10.68 17.33
N MET A 305 13.74 -9.57 17.27
CA MET A 305 14.02 -8.35 18.03
C MET A 305 13.60 -8.50 19.49
N ARG A 306 14.42 -8.02 20.43
CA ARG A 306 14.07 -7.93 21.86
C ARG A 306 13.28 -6.65 22.12
N THR A 307 13.67 -5.56 21.47
CA THR A 307 12.96 -4.28 21.49
C THR A 307 12.69 -3.82 20.08
N ALA A 308 11.43 -3.57 19.74
CA ALA A 308 11.03 -3.17 18.40
C ALA A 308 10.05 -2.00 18.42
N LEU A 309 10.16 -1.16 17.39
CA LEU A 309 9.10 -0.25 17.01
C LEU A 309 8.20 -0.97 15.99
N VAL A 310 7.00 -1.35 16.40
CA VAL A 310 6.05 -2.04 15.52
C VAL A 310 5.10 -1.01 14.91
N VAL A 311 5.20 -0.86 13.59
CA VAL A 311 4.38 0.05 12.78
C VAL A 311 3.28 -0.76 12.13
N VAL A 312 2.06 -0.57 12.60
CA VAL A 312 0.86 -1.18 12.03
C VAL A 312 0.22 -0.16 11.10
N SER A 313 0.32 -0.40 9.80
CA SER A 313 -0.29 0.43 8.76
C SER A 313 -1.31 -0.39 7.98
N ASP A 314 -2.57 -0.12 8.25
CA ASP A 314 -3.72 -0.81 7.69
C ASP A 314 -4.79 0.23 7.28
N ALA A 315 -6.07 0.02 7.59
CA ALA A 315 -7.07 1.09 7.53
C ALA A 315 -6.80 2.25 8.52
N ALA A 316 -5.98 1.99 9.55
CA ALA A 316 -5.48 2.97 10.50
C ALA A 316 -3.96 2.82 10.64
N PHE A 317 -3.29 3.85 11.17
CA PHE A 317 -1.85 3.84 11.38
C PHE A 317 -1.54 3.92 12.88
N HIS A 318 -1.18 2.79 13.48
CA HIS A 318 -0.82 2.69 14.89
C HIS A 318 0.65 2.31 15.06
N VAL A 319 1.26 2.82 16.13
CA VAL A 319 2.66 2.57 16.43
C VAL A 319 2.80 2.07 17.85
N PHE A 320 3.51 0.96 18.01
CA PHE A 320 3.74 0.31 19.28
C PHE A 320 5.24 0.24 19.57
N HIS A 321 5.61 0.60 20.79
CA HIS A 321 6.91 0.25 21.35
C HIS A 321 6.76 -1.08 22.08
N VAL A 322 7.47 -2.10 21.62
CA VAL A 322 7.32 -3.47 22.10
C VAL A 322 8.65 -4.00 22.63
N THR A 323 8.58 -4.63 23.81
CA THR A 323 9.69 -5.30 24.49
C THR A 323 9.21 -6.67 24.98
N LEU A 324 10.14 -7.54 25.40
CA LEU A 324 9.82 -8.81 26.05
C LEU A 324 8.98 -8.56 27.32
N GLY A 325 7.65 -8.69 27.20
CA GLY A 325 6.70 -8.50 28.30
C GLY A 325 5.92 -7.18 28.30
N SER A 326 6.13 -6.26 27.35
CA SER A 326 5.35 -5.02 27.28
C SER A 326 5.10 -4.58 25.84
N VAL A 327 3.83 -4.40 25.49
CA VAL A 327 3.36 -3.83 24.22
C VAL A 327 2.65 -2.52 24.56
N LYS A 328 3.23 -1.39 24.16
CA LYS A 328 2.69 -0.05 24.46
C LYS A 328 2.43 0.71 23.17
N ARG A 329 1.17 1.09 22.91
CA ARG A 329 0.85 2.03 21.83
C ARG A 329 1.42 3.41 22.18
N ILE A 330 2.29 3.94 21.33
CA ILE A 330 2.95 5.24 21.52
C ILE A 330 2.46 6.31 20.56
N ALA A 331 1.89 5.91 19.41
CA ALA A 331 1.26 6.83 18.48
C ALA A 331 0.06 6.19 17.78
N SER A 332 -0.87 7.06 17.39
CA SER A 332 -1.99 6.76 16.52
C SER A 332 -2.07 7.95 15.57
N LEU A 333 -1.94 7.68 14.28
CA LEU A 333 -2.07 8.67 13.23
C LEU A 333 -3.41 8.47 12.54
N ASP A 334 -4.12 9.57 12.36
CA ASP A 334 -5.31 9.61 11.52
C ASP A 334 -4.83 9.60 10.06
N TYR A 335 -4.37 8.45 9.56
CA TYR A 335 -4.05 8.22 8.15
C TYR A 335 -4.69 6.91 7.69
N GLY A 336 -5.48 6.99 6.63
CA GLY A 336 -6.09 5.84 5.94
C GLY A 336 -5.33 5.50 4.66
N LEU A 337 -4.00 5.35 4.73
CA LEU A 337 -3.12 5.23 3.55
C LEU A 337 -3.56 4.08 2.64
N GLY A 338 -3.83 2.90 3.19
CA GLY A 338 -4.24 1.73 2.42
C GLY A 338 -5.55 1.96 1.67
N THR A 339 -6.56 2.51 2.35
CA THR A 339 -7.85 2.83 1.74
C THR A 339 -7.69 3.83 0.60
N MET A 340 -6.96 4.93 0.81
CA MET A 340 -6.76 5.94 -0.21
C MET A 340 -5.97 5.39 -1.41
N TYR A 341 -4.93 4.61 -1.14
CA TYR A 341 -4.13 3.94 -2.16
C TYR A 341 -4.99 3.01 -3.04
N MET A 342 -5.93 2.27 -2.45
CA MET A 342 -6.90 1.45 -3.21
C MET A 342 -7.89 2.29 -4.00
N LEU A 343 -8.36 3.44 -3.48
CA LEU A 343 -9.29 4.32 -4.19
C LEU A 343 -8.63 4.94 -5.43
N LEU A 344 -7.39 5.40 -5.29
CA LEU A 344 -6.58 5.92 -6.40
C LEU A 344 -6.27 4.82 -7.42
N ALA A 345 -5.97 3.59 -6.97
CA ALA A 345 -5.87 2.41 -7.84
C ALA A 345 -7.18 2.13 -8.59
N GLY A 346 -8.29 2.37 -7.89
CA GLY A 346 -9.62 2.32 -8.43
C GLY A 346 -9.71 3.15 -9.69
N LEU A 347 -9.10 4.34 -9.77
CA LEU A 347 -9.19 5.28 -10.92
C LEU A 347 -8.64 4.75 -12.25
N LEU A 348 -7.87 3.66 -12.23
CA LEU A 348 -7.07 3.21 -13.37
C LEU A 348 -7.72 2.01 -14.09
N PRO A 349 -8.22 2.18 -15.33
CA PRO A 349 -8.74 1.11 -16.17
C PRO A 349 -7.81 -0.11 -16.32
N GLU A 350 -6.51 0.10 -16.61
CA GLU A 350 -5.55 -1.02 -16.74
C GLU A 350 -5.37 -1.84 -15.44
N VAL A 351 -5.56 -1.21 -14.27
CA VAL A 351 -5.47 -1.84 -12.94
C VAL A 351 -6.76 -2.59 -12.61
N THR A 352 -7.90 -1.93 -12.81
CA THR A 352 -9.23 -2.49 -12.50
C THR A 352 -9.66 -3.55 -13.50
N GLY A 353 -9.21 -3.45 -14.75
CA GLY A 353 -9.70 -4.23 -15.88
C GLY A 353 -11.05 -3.75 -16.42
N GLN A 354 -11.48 -2.54 -16.05
CA GLN A 354 -12.72 -1.92 -16.53
C GLN A 354 -12.49 -1.14 -17.83
N PRO A 355 -13.49 -1.01 -18.70
CA PRO A 355 -13.38 -0.20 -19.92
C PRO A 355 -13.09 1.29 -19.61
N LEU A 356 -12.16 1.89 -20.36
CA LEU A 356 -11.78 3.31 -20.24
C LEU A 356 -12.97 4.25 -20.52
N ASP A 357 -13.80 3.90 -21.51
CA ASP A 357 -14.95 4.67 -21.97
C ASP A 357 -16.06 4.76 -20.91
N ALA A 358 -16.40 3.66 -20.22
CA ALA A 358 -17.40 3.65 -19.16
C ALA A 358 -17.07 4.61 -17.98
N ARG A 359 -15.79 4.94 -17.80
CA ARG A 359 -15.30 5.80 -16.71
C ARG A 359 -15.04 7.23 -17.13
N CYS A 360 -14.41 7.41 -18.29
CA CYS A 360 -13.96 8.70 -18.79
C CYS A 360 -15.03 9.47 -19.58
N GLN A 361 -16.20 8.87 -19.83
CA GLN A 361 -17.36 9.57 -20.40
C GLN A 361 -17.96 10.66 -19.48
N TYR A 362 -17.59 10.70 -18.20
CA TYR A 362 -18.10 11.65 -17.21
C TYR A 362 -17.24 12.90 -17.01
N THR A 363 -15.99 12.92 -17.49
CA THR A 363 -15.02 14.01 -17.24
C THR A 363 -15.27 15.27 -18.10
N GLY A 364 -16.51 15.48 -18.59
CA GLY A 364 -16.86 16.60 -19.48
C GLY A 364 -18.29 17.09 -19.37
N LYS A 365 -19.04 16.74 -18.32
CA LYS A 365 -20.42 17.21 -18.10
C LYS A 365 -20.51 18.04 -16.80
N PRO A 366 -20.75 19.36 -16.89
CA PRO A 366 -20.76 20.25 -15.72
C PRO A 366 -21.90 20.00 -14.72
N ASP A 367 -23.00 19.36 -15.14
CA ASP A 367 -24.22 19.17 -14.31
C ASP A 367 -24.49 17.71 -13.90
N SER A 368 -23.57 16.77 -14.13
CA SER A 368 -23.74 15.40 -13.62
C SER A 368 -23.05 15.23 -12.27
N SER A 369 -23.86 14.99 -11.23
CA SER A 369 -23.50 14.42 -9.92
C SER A 369 -22.26 13.51 -9.99
N PRO A 370 -21.33 13.60 -9.02
CA PRO A 370 -19.93 13.28 -9.21
C PRO A 370 -19.76 11.77 -9.39
N LEU A 371 -18.85 11.41 -10.28
CA LEU A 371 -17.93 10.27 -10.15
C LEU A 371 -18.44 9.07 -9.31
N PHE A 372 -19.53 8.41 -9.69
CA PHE A 372 -19.67 6.94 -9.63
C PHE A 372 -21.06 6.50 -10.13
N PRO A 373 -21.15 5.53 -11.06
CA PRO A 373 -22.38 4.76 -11.27
C PRO A 373 -22.58 3.78 -10.10
N GLU A 374 -23.73 3.09 -10.09
CA GLU A 374 -24.19 1.97 -9.24
C GLU A 374 -23.18 0.81 -8.97
N PHE A 375 -21.95 0.94 -9.48
CA PHE A 375 -20.81 0.03 -9.46
C PHE A 375 -20.12 -0.14 -8.10
N LEU A 376 -20.30 0.78 -7.13
CA LEU A 376 -19.75 0.64 -5.76
C LEU A 376 -20.65 -0.12 -4.78
N SER A 377 -21.78 -0.68 -5.23
CA SER A 377 -22.66 -1.49 -4.39
C SER A 377 -22.17 -2.95 -4.31
N GLY A 378 -22.17 -3.53 -3.10
CA GLY A 378 -21.87 -4.96 -2.88
C GLY A 378 -20.38 -5.36 -2.80
N ASP A 379 -20.06 -6.57 -3.29
CA ASP A 379 -18.79 -7.34 -3.25
C ASP A 379 -17.49 -6.58 -3.67
N LEU A 380 -17.57 -5.30 -3.99
CA LEU A 380 -16.47 -4.50 -4.52
C LEU A 380 -15.37 -4.21 -3.48
N HIS A 381 -15.68 -4.16 -2.18
CA HIS A 381 -14.63 -4.03 -1.15
C HIS A 381 -13.56 -5.13 -1.28
N LEU A 382 -13.97 -6.36 -1.60
CA LEU A 382 -13.07 -7.49 -1.85
C LEU A 382 -12.30 -7.36 -3.17
N GLN A 383 -12.88 -6.72 -4.18
CA GLN A 383 -12.20 -6.44 -5.45
C GLN A 383 -11.12 -5.35 -5.29
N CYS A 384 -11.39 -4.34 -4.47
CA CYS A 384 -10.46 -3.24 -4.17
C CYS A 384 -9.16 -3.74 -3.51
N LEU A 385 -9.23 -4.74 -2.64
CA LEU A 385 -8.05 -5.38 -2.01
C LEU A 385 -7.07 -5.94 -3.07
N SER A 386 -7.58 -6.34 -4.24
CA SER A 386 -6.75 -6.82 -5.34
C SER A 386 -6.06 -5.70 -6.13
N TRP A 387 -6.57 -4.47 -6.07
CA TRP A 387 -6.10 -3.35 -6.88
C TRP A 387 -4.82 -2.73 -6.32
N ALA A 388 -4.64 -2.69 -4.99
CA ALA A 388 -3.42 -2.14 -4.38
C ALA A 388 -2.15 -2.82 -4.95
N GLY A 389 -2.11 -4.15 -4.92
CA GLY A 389 -0.97 -4.90 -5.46
C GLY A 389 -0.82 -4.81 -6.98
N LYS A 390 -1.90 -4.47 -7.72
CA LYS A 390 -1.83 -4.22 -9.16
C LYS A 390 -1.32 -2.81 -9.47
N LEU A 391 -1.76 -1.77 -8.75
CA LEU A 391 -1.23 -0.41 -8.88
C LEU A 391 0.27 -0.40 -8.59
N MET A 392 0.71 -1.07 -7.52
CA MET A 392 2.14 -1.18 -7.20
C MET A 392 2.95 -1.78 -8.36
N GLY A 393 2.44 -2.84 -9.00
CA GLY A 393 3.11 -3.45 -10.15
C GLY A 393 3.00 -2.61 -11.44
N TYR A 394 1.94 -1.82 -11.58
CA TYR A 394 1.71 -0.95 -12.74
C TYR A 394 2.54 0.33 -12.69
N ALA A 395 2.78 0.85 -11.48
CA ALA A 395 3.60 2.02 -11.21
C ALA A 395 5.01 1.90 -11.80
N ALA A 396 5.59 0.69 -11.81
CA ALA A 396 6.91 0.42 -12.40
C ALA A 396 6.98 0.72 -13.92
N ALA A 397 5.83 0.79 -14.62
CA ALA A 397 5.77 1.06 -16.05
C ALA A 397 5.61 2.56 -16.40
N GLY A 398 5.55 3.44 -15.40
CA GLY A 398 5.35 4.87 -15.56
C GLY A 398 6.49 5.71 -15.00
N THR A 399 6.38 7.03 -15.20
CA THR A 399 7.27 8.02 -14.60
C THR A 399 6.45 8.87 -13.62
N ALA A 400 6.95 9.06 -12.40
CA ALA A 400 6.31 9.94 -11.45
C ALA A 400 6.47 11.40 -11.89
N LEU A 401 5.36 12.15 -11.94
CA LEU A 401 5.31 13.56 -12.31
C LEU A 401 4.99 14.40 -11.08
N GLU A 402 5.55 15.61 -11.00
CA GLU A 402 5.46 16.45 -9.79
C GLU A 402 4.02 16.91 -9.51
N ASP A 403 3.30 17.34 -10.54
CA ASP A 403 1.88 17.72 -10.50
C ASP A 403 0.99 16.57 -10.00
N LEU A 404 1.19 15.36 -10.51
CA LEU A 404 0.43 14.19 -10.09
C LEU A 404 0.81 13.71 -8.67
N GLN A 405 2.06 13.92 -8.25
CA GLN A 405 2.49 13.64 -6.87
C GLN A 405 1.83 14.60 -5.88
N GLU A 406 1.65 15.87 -6.23
CA GLU A 406 0.91 16.83 -5.40
C GLU A 406 -0.54 16.38 -5.20
N VAL A 407 -1.21 15.94 -6.27
CA VAL A 407 -2.57 15.39 -6.18
C VAL A 407 -2.63 14.16 -5.27
N ALA A 408 -1.68 13.23 -5.42
CA ALA A 408 -1.60 12.06 -4.55
C ALA A 408 -1.36 12.45 -3.08
N ARG A 409 -0.52 13.45 -2.83
CA ARG A 409 -0.20 13.94 -1.49
C ARG A 409 -1.43 14.51 -0.81
N GLU A 410 -2.14 15.41 -1.50
CA GLU A 410 -3.39 16.00 -1.00
C GLU A 410 -4.41 14.89 -0.65
N ALA A 411 -4.55 13.88 -1.51
CA ALA A 411 -5.42 12.73 -1.27
C ALA A 411 -5.00 11.94 0.00
N PHE A 412 -3.72 11.67 0.20
CA PHE A 412 -3.24 11.00 1.41
C PHE A 412 -3.38 11.86 2.67
N GLU A 413 -3.16 13.17 2.60
CA GLU A 413 -3.31 14.09 3.73
C GLU A 413 -4.75 14.16 4.25
N VAL A 414 -5.74 14.10 3.37
CA VAL A 414 -7.16 14.09 3.75
C VAL A 414 -7.69 12.70 4.11
N SER A 415 -6.91 11.63 3.87
CA SER A 415 -7.31 10.25 4.19
C SER A 415 -7.63 10.03 5.68
N GLY A 416 -7.04 10.84 6.56
CA GLY A 416 -7.28 10.86 8.00
C GLY A 416 -8.64 11.36 8.44
N ALA A 417 -9.29 12.19 7.62
CA ALA A 417 -10.61 12.74 7.88
C ALA A 417 -11.75 11.78 7.50
N MET A 418 -11.42 10.58 7.01
CA MET A 418 -12.39 9.59 6.54
C MET A 418 -13.07 8.68 7.59
N PRO A 419 -12.84 8.74 8.93
CA PRO A 419 -13.42 7.72 9.79
C PRO A 419 -14.91 8.01 10.03
N LYS A 420 -15.76 7.04 9.62
CA LYS A 420 -17.16 6.73 10.04
C LYS A 420 -18.25 6.74 8.97
N TYR A 421 -17.91 6.83 7.69
CA TYR A 421 -18.93 7.03 6.66
C TYR A 421 -18.91 5.96 5.56
N SER A 422 -20.05 5.76 4.88
CA SER A 422 -20.15 4.88 3.71
C SER A 422 -19.22 5.39 2.60
N MET A 423 -18.79 4.52 1.67
CA MET A 423 -17.91 4.91 0.55
C MET A 423 -18.46 6.10 -0.26
N GLU A 424 -19.78 6.17 -0.38
CA GLU A 424 -20.53 7.27 -1.00
C GLU A 424 -20.35 8.60 -0.26
N HIS A 425 -20.35 8.57 1.07
CA HIS A 425 -20.13 9.75 1.90
C HIS A 425 -18.65 10.10 2.06
N ILE A 426 -17.74 9.11 1.98
CA ILE A 426 -16.30 9.35 1.88
C ILE A 426 -16.00 10.20 0.66
N MET A 427 -16.54 9.85 -0.51
CA MET A 427 -16.31 10.62 -1.74
C MET A 427 -17.01 11.98 -1.75
N SER A 428 -18.23 12.10 -1.21
CA SER A 428 -18.90 13.40 -1.13
C SER A 428 -18.28 14.37 -0.11
N VAL A 429 -17.48 13.86 0.84
CA VAL A 429 -16.73 14.69 1.80
C VAL A 429 -15.29 14.95 1.34
N THR A 430 -14.63 13.98 0.70
CA THR A 430 -13.28 14.17 0.13
C THR A 430 -13.34 15.02 -1.15
N PHE A 431 -14.43 14.93 -1.91
CA PHE A 431 -14.64 15.63 -3.17
C PHE A 431 -16.08 16.15 -3.24
N PRO A 432 -16.45 17.14 -2.40
CA PRO A 432 -17.79 17.70 -2.40
C PRO A 432 -18.16 18.24 -3.79
N THR A 433 -19.44 18.07 -4.13
CA THR A 433 -20.07 18.26 -5.44
C THR A 433 -20.14 19.69 -5.96
N THR A 434 -19.17 20.52 -5.62
CA THR A 434 -18.98 21.84 -6.19
C THR A 434 -17.50 21.98 -6.46
N GLU A 435 -17.11 21.46 -7.63
CA GLU A 435 -15.76 21.46 -8.20
C GLU A 435 -14.73 20.62 -7.42
N LEU A 436 -14.36 19.46 -8.00
CA LEU A 436 -13.05 18.86 -7.73
C LEU A 436 -11.99 19.95 -7.87
N PRO A 437 -11.01 20.06 -6.96
CA PRO A 437 -9.89 20.99 -7.16
C PRO A 437 -9.36 20.83 -8.58
N ALA A 438 -9.11 21.94 -9.30
CA ALA A 438 -8.76 21.91 -10.73
C ALA A 438 -7.67 20.88 -11.05
N ARG A 439 -6.67 20.76 -10.16
CA ARG A 439 -5.59 19.78 -10.24
C ARG A 439 -6.06 18.31 -10.25
N PHE A 440 -7.10 17.96 -9.49
CA PHE A 440 -7.67 16.61 -9.52
C PHE A 440 -8.44 16.35 -10.82
N GLN A 441 -9.10 17.38 -11.37
CA GLN A 441 -9.74 17.28 -12.68
C GLN A 441 -8.69 17.08 -13.79
N ASP A 442 -7.59 17.84 -13.74
CA ASP A 442 -6.47 17.71 -14.66
C ASP A 442 -5.84 16.31 -14.55
N ALA A 443 -5.61 15.79 -13.34
CA ALA A 443 -5.11 14.44 -13.13
C ALA A 443 -6.05 13.37 -13.70
N LEU A 444 -7.37 13.51 -13.50
CA LEU A 444 -8.36 12.62 -14.10
C LEU A 444 -8.35 12.72 -15.63
N GLN A 445 -8.19 13.92 -16.19
CA GLN A 445 -8.08 14.11 -17.63
C GLN A 445 -6.84 13.42 -18.18
N GLN A 446 -5.68 13.51 -17.50
CA GLN A 446 -4.46 12.79 -17.89
C GLN A 446 -4.66 11.27 -17.85
N VAL A 447 -5.25 10.74 -16.78
CA VAL A 447 -5.61 9.32 -16.63
C VAL A 447 -6.54 8.86 -17.76
N CYS A 448 -7.49 9.71 -18.16
CA CYS A 448 -8.46 9.42 -19.19
C CYS A 448 -7.96 9.61 -20.63
N ALA A 449 -6.91 10.41 -20.81
CA ALA A 449 -6.39 10.74 -22.14
C ALA A 449 -5.54 9.63 -22.76
N SER A 450 -4.82 8.83 -21.95
CA SER A 450 -3.91 7.80 -22.47
C SER A 450 -3.52 6.75 -21.44
N ASP A 451 -3.03 5.60 -21.93
CA ASP A 451 -2.40 4.57 -21.08
C ASP A 451 -1.14 5.11 -20.38
N GLU A 452 -0.39 6.00 -21.03
CA GLU A 452 0.79 6.66 -20.44
C GLU A 452 0.39 7.53 -19.24
N GLY A 453 -0.68 8.33 -19.36
CA GLY A 453 -1.23 9.11 -18.26
C GLY A 453 -1.64 8.23 -17.07
N GLN A 454 -2.26 7.07 -17.32
CA GLN A 454 -2.55 6.09 -16.27
C GLN A 454 -1.29 5.58 -15.57
N ARG A 455 -0.22 5.28 -16.33
CA ARG A 455 1.06 4.79 -15.77
C ARG A 455 1.75 5.86 -14.93
N ASN A 456 1.80 7.09 -15.43
CA ASN A 456 2.41 8.22 -14.72
C ASN A 456 1.65 8.55 -13.43
N PHE A 457 0.32 8.48 -13.45
CA PHE A 457 -0.49 8.61 -12.24
C PHE A 457 -0.18 7.48 -11.24
N ALA A 458 -0.15 6.22 -11.68
CA ALA A 458 0.20 5.09 -10.81
C ALA A 458 1.59 5.25 -10.17
N ALA A 459 2.59 5.65 -10.97
CA ALA A 459 3.95 5.92 -10.50
C ALA A 459 3.98 7.05 -9.46
N SER A 460 3.25 8.14 -9.71
CA SER A 460 3.18 9.30 -8.81
C SER A 460 2.50 8.94 -7.48
N VAL A 461 1.42 8.17 -7.51
CA VAL A 461 0.74 7.66 -6.30
C VAL A 461 1.66 6.74 -5.50
N GLN A 462 2.38 5.85 -6.16
CA GLN A 462 3.32 4.92 -5.52
C GLN A 462 4.49 5.66 -4.86
N VAL A 463 5.14 6.60 -5.56
CA VAL A 463 6.24 7.42 -5.00
C VAL A 463 5.79 8.20 -3.78
N GLU A 464 4.59 8.79 -3.82
CA GLU A 464 4.08 9.56 -2.69
C GLU A 464 3.73 8.66 -1.49
N PHE A 465 3.18 7.47 -1.74
CA PHE A 465 2.95 6.46 -0.70
C PHE A 465 4.26 6.04 -0.01
N GLU A 466 5.32 5.77 -0.79
CA GLU A 466 6.65 5.46 -0.27
C GLU A 466 7.22 6.62 0.55
N ARG A 467 7.09 7.85 0.04
CA ARG A 467 7.58 9.07 0.70
C ARG A 467 6.93 9.27 2.06
N ILE A 468 5.59 9.24 2.13
CA ILE A 468 4.83 9.43 3.38
C ILE A 468 5.17 8.33 4.38
N THR A 469 5.21 7.08 3.94
CA THR A 469 5.57 5.94 4.80
C THR A 469 6.97 6.11 5.36
N ASN A 470 7.95 6.40 4.51
CA ASN A 470 9.34 6.57 4.91
C ASN A 470 9.55 7.72 5.91
N LEU A 471 9.00 8.90 5.61
CA LEU A 471 9.13 10.06 6.50
C LEU A 471 8.48 9.81 7.86
N THR A 472 7.29 9.19 7.86
CA THR A 472 6.57 8.87 9.09
C THR A 472 7.36 7.90 9.96
N VAL A 473 7.80 6.78 9.39
CA VAL A 473 8.55 5.75 10.14
C VAL A 473 9.88 6.30 10.64
N THR A 474 10.61 7.02 9.79
CA THR A 474 11.90 7.64 10.16
C THR A 474 11.75 8.60 11.33
N GLU A 475 10.77 9.50 11.29
CA GLU A 475 10.54 10.48 12.35
C GLU A 475 10.13 9.80 13.66
N LEU A 476 9.37 8.70 13.60
CA LEU A 476 9.04 7.89 14.77
C LEU A 476 10.28 7.23 15.38
N VAL A 477 11.15 6.64 14.54
CA VAL A 477 12.42 6.06 15.00
C VAL A 477 13.29 7.12 15.67
N ARG A 478 13.41 8.31 15.06
CA ARG A 478 14.19 9.44 15.61
C ARG A 478 13.67 9.87 16.99
N ARG A 479 12.35 9.90 17.19
CA ARG A 479 11.71 10.28 18.46
C ARG A 479 11.90 9.27 19.57
N VAL A 480 11.73 7.99 19.24
CA VAL A 480 11.90 6.90 20.21
C VAL A 480 13.37 6.78 20.60
N GLY A 481 14.27 7.12 19.68
CA GLY A 481 15.70 7.02 19.87
C GLY A 481 16.18 5.71 19.25
N PRO A 482 16.80 5.73 18.07
CA PRO A 482 17.23 4.52 17.37
C PRO A 482 18.14 3.60 18.21
N GLN A 483 18.97 4.17 19.10
CA GLN A 483 19.84 3.42 20.01
C GLN A 483 19.07 2.53 21.01
N SER A 484 17.77 2.78 21.19
CA SER A 484 16.89 2.04 22.11
C SER A 484 16.15 0.89 21.43
N LEU A 485 16.31 0.73 20.12
CA LEU A 485 15.59 -0.23 19.29
C LEU A 485 16.58 -1.25 18.70
N ASP A 486 16.20 -2.52 18.68
CA ASP A 486 16.90 -3.50 17.85
C ASP A 486 16.46 -3.35 16.37
N GLY A 487 15.22 -2.91 16.14
CA GLY A 487 14.69 -2.71 14.80
C GLY A 487 13.27 -2.16 14.73
N VAL A 488 12.78 -2.04 13.50
CA VAL A 488 11.40 -1.68 13.14
C VAL A 488 10.72 -2.90 12.53
N VAL A 489 9.51 -3.19 13.00
CA VAL A 489 8.66 -4.22 12.39
C VAL A 489 7.49 -3.56 11.70
N MET A 490 7.35 -3.78 10.39
CA MET A 490 6.25 -3.26 9.58
C MET A 490 5.17 -4.34 9.44
N THR A 491 3.91 -4.00 9.71
CA THR A 491 2.76 -4.90 9.59
C THR A 491 1.48 -4.13 9.24
N GLY A 492 0.36 -4.82 9.06
CA GLY A 492 -0.87 -4.29 8.48
C GLY A 492 -0.89 -4.42 6.96
N GLY A 493 -2.07 -4.26 6.33
CA GLY A 493 -2.24 -4.45 4.89
C GLY A 493 -1.30 -3.59 4.01
N CYS A 494 -0.90 -2.40 4.49
CA CYS A 494 0.03 -1.53 3.78
C CYS A 494 1.46 -2.08 3.74
N ALA A 495 1.86 -2.92 4.70
CA ALA A 495 3.17 -3.56 4.70
C ALA A 495 3.31 -4.67 3.64
N LEU A 496 2.27 -4.94 2.83
CA LEU A 496 2.39 -5.68 1.58
C LEU A 496 3.02 -4.84 0.44
N ASN A 497 3.17 -3.52 0.63
CA ASN A 497 3.85 -2.64 -0.32
C ASN A 497 5.38 -2.76 -0.16
N VAL A 498 5.96 -3.62 -0.98
CA VAL A 498 7.38 -4.00 -0.87
C VAL A 498 8.35 -2.90 -1.25
N LEU A 499 7.91 -1.94 -2.07
CA LEU A 499 8.71 -0.76 -2.43
C LEU A 499 8.79 0.21 -1.25
N ALA A 500 7.66 0.45 -0.56
CA ALA A 500 7.66 1.26 0.67
C ALA A 500 8.50 0.61 1.78
N ASN A 501 8.41 -0.71 1.95
CA ASN A 501 9.27 -1.44 2.90
C ASN A 501 10.76 -1.28 2.54
N GLN A 502 11.11 -1.42 1.24
CA GLN A 502 12.49 -1.24 0.77
C GLN A 502 12.99 0.19 1.01
N ARG A 503 12.16 1.20 0.76
CA ARG A 503 12.50 2.60 0.97
C ARG A 503 12.83 2.89 2.44
N VAL A 504 12.01 2.39 3.36
CA VAL A 504 12.25 2.49 4.81
C VAL A 504 13.55 1.78 5.20
N TYR A 505 13.76 0.55 4.71
CA TYR A 505 14.99 -0.20 4.95
C TYR A 505 16.23 0.56 4.49
N ASP A 506 16.24 1.07 3.25
CA ASP A 506 17.39 1.79 2.69
C ASP A 506 17.74 3.03 3.48
N PHE A 507 16.72 3.77 3.91
CA PHE A 507 16.90 4.98 4.68
C PHE A 507 17.49 4.69 6.06
N LEU A 508 16.95 3.69 6.77
CA LEU A 508 17.40 3.31 8.12
C LEU A 508 18.74 2.55 8.12
N GLU A 509 19.04 1.79 7.08
CA GLU A 509 20.33 1.09 6.92
C GLU A 509 21.49 2.07 6.70
N ARG A 510 21.28 3.13 5.88
CA ARG A 510 22.30 4.14 5.57
C ARG A 510 22.57 5.12 6.71
N GLY A 511 21.74 5.13 7.76
CA GLY A 511 21.83 6.09 8.87
C GLY A 511 21.52 7.54 8.47
N GLU A 512 20.97 7.76 7.26
CA GLU A 512 20.53 9.07 6.80
C GLU A 512 19.40 9.56 7.73
N GLY A 513 19.45 10.81 8.21
CA GLY A 513 18.39 11.45 9.01
C GLY A 513 18.09 10.88 10.42
N SER A 514 18.59 9.71 10.81
CA SER A 514 18.33 9.08 12.13
C SER A 514 19.42 9.33 13.18
N GLY A 515 20.63 9.71 12.75
CA GLY A 515 21.76 9.99 13.66
C GLY A 515 22.28 8.76 14.42
N ALA A 516 22.00 7.54 13.93
CA ALA A 516 22.35 6.28 14.58
C ALA A 516 22.86 5.23 13.60
N GLY A 517 23.45 4.17 14.15
CA GLY A 517 23.84 2.98 13.40
C GLY A 517 22.64 2.27 12.76
N SER A 518 22.92 1.28 11.91
CA SER A 518 21.92 0.53 11.14
C SER A 518 20.81 -0.04 12.03
N VAL A 519 19.55 0.30 11.74
CA VAL A 519 18.35 -0.26 12.39
C VAL A 519 17.74 -1.33 11.47
N GLU A 520 17.53 -2.54 11.97
CA GLU A 520 16.94 -3.64 11.18
C GLU A 520 15.47 -3.34 10.84
N VAL A 521 15.02 -3.71 9.64
CA VAL A 521 13.60 -3.65 9.25
C VAL A 521 13.09 -5.05 8.95
N TRP A 522 11.95 -5.43 9.54
CA TRP A 522 11.36 -6.76 9.40
C TRP A 522 9.88 -6.67 9.02
N VAL A 523 9.41 -7.61 8.19
CA VAL A 523 8.00 -7.75 7.79
C VAL A 523 7.63 -9.24 7.92
N PRO A 524 6.55 -9.61 8.63
CA PRO A 524 6.11 -11.01 8.75
C PRO A 524 5.52 -11.55 7.42
N PRO A 525 5.29 -12.88 7.28
CA PRO A 525 4.80 -13.45 6.00
C PRO A 525 3.37 -13.08 5.64
N SER A 526 2.51 -12.86 6.64
CA SER A 526 1.15 -12.37 6.47
C SER A 526 0.96 -11.10 7.31
N PRO A 527 1.48 -9.95 6.85
CA PRO A 527 1.33 -8.69 7.58
C PRO A 527 -0.10 -8.14 7.50
N ASN A 528 -0.88 -8.58 6.51
CA ASN A 528 -2.32 -8.33 6.36
C ASN A 528 -3.16 -9.14 7.36
N ASP A 529 -4.48 -9.06 7.24
CA ASP A 529 -5.44 -9.59 8.23
C ASP A 529 -5.43 -11.13 8.31
N GLY A 530 -4.88 -11.81 7.30
CA GLY A 530 -4.49 -13.22 7.38
C GLY A 530 -3.63 -13.58 8.60
N GLY A 531 -2.86 -12.63 9.12
CA GLY A 531 -2.00 -12.73 10.31
C GLY A 531 -2.72 -12.73 11.67
N LEU A 532 -3.98 -12.28 11.72
CA LEU A 532 -4.59 -11.81 12.95
C LEU A 532 -4.86 -12.91 13.99
N SER A 533 -5.29 -14.10 13.57
CA SER A 533 -5.49 -15.22 14.52
C SER A 533 -4.20 -15.60 15.25
N ILE A 534 -3.03 -15.55 14.59
CA ILE A 534 -1.73 -15.76 15.26
C ILE A 534 -1.50 -14.68 16.33
N GLY A 535 -1.76 -13.42 16.00
CA GLY A 535 -1.69 -12.32 16.96
C GLY A 535 -2.60 -12.53 18.17
N GLY A 536 -3.80 -13.07 17.94
CA GLY A 536 -4.72 -13.51 18.97
C GLY A 536 -4.13 -14.59 19.87
N LEU A 537 -3.60 -15.68 19.31
CA LEU A 537 -2.97 -16.76 20.07
C LEU A 537 -1.82 -16.23 20.95
N TRP A 538 -0.90 -15.46 20.35
CA TRP A 538 0.29 -14.96 21.03
C TRP A 538 0.04 -13.81 22.01
N SER A 539 -1.16 -13.21 21.99
CA SER A 539 -1.56 -12.24 23.02
C SER A 539 -1.76 -12.86 24.40
N VAL A 540 -2.08 -14.15 24.46
CA VAL A 540 -2.31 -14.89 25.71
C VAL A 540 -1.23 -15.94 25.98
N ALA A 541 -0.63 -16.51 24.93
CA ALA A 541 0.39 -17.54 25.00
C ALA A 541 1.49 -17.26 23.97
N PRO A 542 2.37 -16.27 24.21
CA PRO A 542 3.48 -15.97 23.31
C PRO A 542 4.47 -17.15 23.23
N PRO A 543 5.18 -17.32 22.09
CA PRO A 543 6.08 -18.44 21.89
C PRO A 543 7.35 -18.26 22.74
N LEU A 544 7.86 -19.36 23.32
CA LEU A 544 9.11 -19.34 24.10
C LEU A 544 10.37 -19.11 23.24
N ALA A 545 10.29 -19.51 21.98
CA ALA A 545 11.34 -19.32 20.98
C ALA A 545 10.69 -18.92 19.66
N ARG A 546 11.42 -18.12 18.87
CA ARG A 546 10.96 -17.70 17.54
C ARG A 546 10.53 -18.93 16.73
N GLN A 547 9.31 -18.86 16.20
CA GLN A 547 8.76 -19.89 15.33
C GLN A 547 8.77 -19.38 13.88
N PRO A 548 9.37 -20.11 12.92
CA PRO A 548 9.17 -19.85 11.51
C PRO A 548 7.70 -20.05 11.13
N LEU A 549 7.11 -19.04 10.47
CA LEU A 549 5.69 -19.03 10.14
C LEU A 549 5.38 -19.43 8.70
N GLN A 550 6.38 -19.77 7.89
CA GLN A 550 6.21 -19.87 6.43
C GLN A 550 5.26 -20.98 6.05
N TYR A 551 5.31 -22.14 6.70
CA TYR A 551 4.60 -23.36 6.30
C TYR A 551 3.56 -23.80 7.35
N LEU A 552 2.72 -22.86 7.80
CA LEU A 552 1.67 -23.12 8.79
C LEU A 552 0.31 -23.53 8.19
N GLY A 553 0.18 -23.53 6.87
CA GLY A 553 -1.03 -24.05 6.24
C GLY A 553 -1.10 -25.58 6.28
N PHE A 554 -1.99 -26.15 5.47
CA PHE A 554 -2.26 -27.59 5.43
C PHE A 554 -1.52 -28.29 4.30
N SER A 555 -1.23 -29.58 4.47
CA SER A 555 -0.93 -30.50 3.36
C SER A 555 -2.11 -30.59 2.39
N LEU A 556 -1.90 -31.21 1.22
CA LEU A 556 -2.98 -31.39 0.24
C LEU A 556 -4.17 -32.17 0.85
N TRP A 557 -5.38 -31.66 0.61
CA TRP A 557 -6.59 -32.21 1.24
C TRP A 557 -7.00 -33.59 0.73
N ASP A 558 -6.52 -33.97 -0.46
CA ASP A 558 -6.74 -35.27 -1.10
C ASP A 558 -5.39 -35.96 -1.38
N SER A 559 -4.39 -35.75 -0.51
CA SER A 559 -3.05 -36.35 -0.62
C SER A 559 -3.10 -37.88 -0.73
N GLU A 560 -4.10 -38.53 -0.13
CA GLU A 560 -4.34 -39.98 -0.25
C GLU A 560 -4.63 -40.43 -1.70
N SER A 561 -5.07 -39.52 -2.57
CA SER A 561 -5.34 -39.81 -3.98
C SER A 561 -4.09 -39.78 -4.86
N LEU A 562 -2.97 -39.25 -4.34
CA LEU A 562 -1.76 -38.97 -5.11
C LEU A 562 -1.18 -40.23 -5.76
N GLU A 563 -1.00 -41.30 -4.99
CA GLU A 563 -0.40 -42.55 -5.48
C GLU A 563 -1.25 -43.16 -6.60
N GLY A 564 -2.57 -43.20 -6.42
CA GLY A 564 -3.50 -43.69 -7.45
C GLY A 564 -3.45 -42.86 -8.73
N ALA A 565 -3.42 -41.52 -8.59
CA ALA A 565 -3.29 -40.61 -9.72
C ALA A 565 -1.94 -40.74 -10.44
N ALA A 566 -0.85 -40.94 -9.69
CA ALA A 566 0.49 -41.15 -10.23
C ALA A 566 0.54 -42.40 -11.11
N HIS A 567 0.02 -43.53 -10.62
CA HIS A 567 -0.05 -44.76 -11.41
C HIS A 567 -0.93 -44.62 -12.65
N GLN A 568 -2.09 -43.98 -12.55
CA GLN A 568 -2.99 -43.79 -13.69
C GLN A 568 -2.38 -42.93 -14.79
N ARG A 569 -1.53 -41.97 -14.44
CA ARG A 569 -0.89 -41.04 -15.37
C ARG A 569 0.55 -41.40 -15.73
N ASN A 570 1.06 -42.55 -15.30
CA ASN A 570 2.45 -42.96 -15.47
C ASN A 570 3.44 -41.87 -15.00
N ALA A 571 3.13 -41.20 -13.88
CA ALA A 571 4.04 -40.25 -13.26
C ALA A 571 5.31 -40.97 -12.80
N ARG A 572 6.42 -40.24 -12.72
CA ARG A 572 7.74 -40.79 -12.34
C ARG A 572 8.20 -40.17 -11.03
N ARG A 573 8.91 -40.95 -10.21
CA ARG A 573 9.48 -40.43 -8.96
C ARG A 573 10.70 -39.58 -9.25
N LEU A 574 10.75 -38.36 -8.73
CA LEU A 574 11.88 -37.45 -8.91
C LEU A 574 13.14 -38.04 -8.28
N SER A 575 13.02 -38.68 -7.12
CA SER A 575 14.10 -39.40 -6.45
C SER A 575 14.76 -40.47 -7.34
N GLU A 576 13.98 -41.18 -8.17
CA GLU A 576 14.48 -42.18 -9.13
C GLU A 576 15.11 -41.55 -10.38
N LEU A 577 14.72 -40.31 -10.71
CA LEU A 577 15.25 -39.57 -11.86
C LEU A 577 16.56 -38.82 -11.55
N GLY A 578 16.99 -38.78 -10.28
CA GLY A 578 18.19 -38.05 -9.85
C GLY A 578 17.92 -36.85 -8.94
N GLY A 579 16.69 -36.70 -8.42
CA GLY A 579 16.36 -35.71 -7.41
C GLY A 579 16.41 -34.27 -7.94
N VAL A 580 16.86 -33.35 -7.09
CA VAL A 580 16.94 -31.91 -7.41
C VAL A 580 17.87 -31.62 -8.59
N ASP A 581 18.91 -32.42 -8.83
CA ASP A 581 19.82 -32.23 -9.96
C ASP A 581 19.14 -32.51 -11.30
N PHE A 582 18.23 -33.50 -11.35
CA PHE A 582 17.38 -33.75 -12.50
C PHE A 582 16.33 -32.64 -12.69
N LEU A 583 15.71 -32.17 -11.61
CA LEU A 583 14.75 -31.07 -11.70
C LEU A 583 15.41 -29.78 -12.21
N ALA A 584 16.64 -29.49 -11.77
CA ALA A 584 17.43 -28.37 -12.26
C ALA A 584 17.76 -28.52 -13.76
N GLU A 585 18.15 -29.71 -14.21
CA GLU A 585 18.35 -30.01 -15.64
C GLU A 585 17.10 -29.70 -16.46
N LEU A 586 15.96 -30.23 -16.01
CA LEU A 586 14.67 -30.03 -16.65
C LEU A 586 14.31 -28.54 -16.73
N LEU A 587 14.39 -27.80 -15.63
CA LEU A 587 14.07 -26.37 -15.56
C LEU A 587 14.92 -25.50 -16.49
N VAL A 588 16.21 -25.85 -16.66
CA VAL A 588 17.12 -25.13 -17.56
C VAL A 588 16.84 -25.44 -19.03
N GLY A 589 16.03 -26.47 -19.31
CA GLY A 589 15.70 -26.95 -20.65
C GLY A 589 16.75 -27.90 -21.21
N GLU A 590 17.51 -28.58 -20.34
CA GLU A 590 18.51 -29.56 -20.70
C GLU A 590 17.95 -31.00 -20.58
N GLY A 591 18.71 -31.97 -21.07
CA GLY A 591 18.39 -33.39 -20.93
C GLY A 591 17.52 -33.96 -22.06
N ALA A 592 17.64 -35.27 -22.27
CA ALA A 592 16.96 -35.98 -23.36
C ALA A 592 15.43 -35.89 -23.29
N LEU A 593 14.87 -35.87 -22.07
CA LEU A 593 13.43 -35.78 -21.85
C LEU A 593 12.85 -34.47 -22.40
N TRP A 594 13.48 -33.33 -22.07
CA TRP A 594 12.97 -32.04 -22.54
C TRP A 594 13.24 -31.85 -24.03
N ALA A 595 14.41 -32.29 -24.51
CA ALA A 595 14.74 -32.26 -25.94
C ALA A 595 13.70 -32.98 -26.80
N GLU A 596 13.27 -34.19 -26.41
CA GLU A 596 12.21 -34.92 -27.12
C GLU A 596 10.90 -34.11 -27.14
N ARG A 597 10.52 -33.48 -26.03
CA ARG A 597 9.27 -32.72 -25.95
C ARG A 597 9.29 -31.44 -26.76
N MET A 598 10.41 -30.72 -26.78
CA MET A 598 10.58 -29.53 -27.63
C MET A 598 10.34 -29.89 -29.10
N GLU A 599 10.99 -30.95 -29.58
CA GLU A 599 10.86 -31.40 -30.96
C GLU A 599 9.44 -31.90 -31.27
N ARG A 600 8.92 -32.80 -30.43
CA ARG A 600 7.66 -33.50 -30.67
C ARG A 600 6.43 -32.61 -30.55
N PHE A 601 6.45 -31.63 -29.66
CA PHE A 601 5.27 -30.81 -29.31
C PHE A 601 5.50 -29.31 -29.55
N GLN A 602 6.59 -28.92 -30.21
CA GLN A 602 6.95 -27.52 -30.50
C GLN A 602 6.92 -26.65 -29.23
N ARG A 603 7.43 -27.22 -28.12
CA ARG A 603 7.47 -26.52 -26.83
C ARG A 603 8.55 -25.42 -26.84
N PRO A 604 8.39 -24.36 -26.03
CA PRO A 604 9.43 -23.36 -25.84
C PRO A 604 10.74 -23.95 -25.32
N ALA A 605 11.83 -23.18 -25.38
CA ALA A 605 13.16 -23.66 -24.97
C ALA A 605 13.25 -24.13 -23.51
N ARG A 606 12.44 -23.59 -22.61
CA ARG A 606 12.45 -23.92 -21.18
C ARG A 606 11.07 -24.26 -20.65
N PRO A 607 10.93 -25.27 -19.79
CA PRO A 607 9.63 -25.61 -19.22
C PRO A 607 9.20 -24.65 -18.12
N ILE A 608 7.89 -24.63 -17.86
CA ILE A 608 7.34 -24.17 -16.58
C ILE A 608 6.93 -25.39 -15.78
N VAL A 609 7.41 -25.48 -14.54
CA VAL A 609 7.15 -26.61 -13.63
C VAL A 609 6.40 -26.10 -12.42
N ALA A 610 5.21 -26.64 -12.14
CA ALA A 610 4.56 -26.44 -10.85
C ALA A 610 5.19 -27.37 -9.81
N VAL A 611 5.41 -26.87 -8.60
CA VAL A 611 5.96 -27.60 -7.46
C VAL A 611 4.98 -27.50 -6.29
N VAL A 612 4.58 -28.67 -5.80
CA VAL A 612 3.62 -28.86 -4.73
C VAL A 612 4.23 -29.81 -3.71
N ARG A 613 4.62 -29.32 -2.53
CA ARG A 613 5.31 -30.14 -1.52
C ARG A 613 4.91 -29.76 -0.11
N GLY A 614 4.86 -30.74 0.79
CA GLY A 614 4.59 -30.56 2.21
C GLY A 614 3.38 -29.65 2.52
N ARG A 615 3.47 -28.97 3.65
CA ARG A 615 2.47 -27.99 4.09
C ARG A 615 2.55 -26.72 3.22
N GLN A 616 1.40 -26.19 2.85
CA GLN A 616 1.34 -24.94 2.08
C GLN A 616 1.87 -23.74 2.89
N GLU A 617 2.22 -22.71 2.14
CA GLU A 617 2.63 -21.42 2.67
C GLU A 617 1.51 -20.72 3.45
N PHE A 618 1.89 -19.97 4.47
CA PHE A 618 1.01 -19.06 5.18
C PHE A 618 1.09 -17.64 4.60
N GLY A 619 -0.07 -17.07 4.27
CA GLY A 619 -0.20 -15.73 3.74
C GLY A 619 -0.30 -15.68 2.22
N PRO A 620 -0.18 -14.48 1.62
CA PRO A 620 -0.59 -14.25 0.22
C PRO A 620 0.47 -14.67 -0.82
N ARG A 621 1.66 -15.12 -0.39
CA ARG A 621 2.80 -15.41 -1.28
C ARG A 621 3.10 -16.90 -1.28
N ALA A 622 3.32 -17.46 -2.47
CA ALA A 622 3.96 -18.77 -2.57
C ALA A 622 5.46 -18.63 -2.35
N LEU A 623 6.05 -19.58 -1.63
CA LEU A 623 7.41 -19.58 -1.09
C LEU A 623 8.12 -20.91 -1.39
N GLY A 624 7.72 -21.59 -2.47
CA GLY A 624 8.36 -22.80 -3.01
C GLY A 624 7.58 -24.09 -2.77
N HIS A 625 6.45 -24.08 -2.04
CA HIS A 625 5.65 -25.26 -1.72
C HIS A 625 4.36 -25.35 -2.54
N ARG A 626 3.84 -24.25 -3.06
CA ARG A 626 2.73 -24.20 -4.01
C ARG A 626 3.05 -23.19 -5.12
N SER A 627 4.11 -23.49 -5.86
CA SER A 627 4.78 -22.53 -6.73
C SER A 627 4.84 -22.98 -8.18
N LEU A 628 4.70 -22.05 -9.10
CA LEU A 628 5.11 -22.20 -10.49
C LEU A 628 6.55 -21.69 -10.60
N LEU A 629 7.45 -22.59 -11.00
CA LEU A 629 8.89 -22.36 -11.10
C LEU A 629 9.34 -22.33 -12.56
N ALA A 630 10.25 -21.41 -12.86
CA ALA A 630 10.94 -21.36 -14.14
C ALA A 630 12.26 -20.58 -14.05
N VAL A 631 13.15 -20.79 -15.00
CA VAL A 631 14.39 -20.00 -15.12
C VAL A 631 14.05 -18.59 -15.66
N PRO A 632 14.64 -17.51 -15.11
CA PRO A 632 14.34 -16.12 -15.51
C PRO A 632 14.95 -15.72 -16.86
N ASP A 633 14.52 -16.34 -17.96
CA ASP A 633 14.86 -15.89 -19.32
C ASP A 633 13.98 -14.73 -19.79
N ALA A 634 14.40 -14.06 -20.88
CA ALA A 634 13.72 -12.90 -21.44
C ALA A 634 12.25 -13.12 -21.82
N THR A 635 11.84 -14.36 -22.11
CA THR A 635 10.46 -14.68 -22.51
C THR A 635 9.57 -15.11 -21.34
N MET A 636 10.19 -15.47 -20.20
CA MET A 636 9.52 -16.19 -19.14
C MET A 636 8.45 -15.36 -18.43
N LYS A 637 8.68 -14.04 -18.28
CA LYS A 637 7.69 -13.12 -17.70
C LYS A 637 6.37 -13.15 -18.47
N ASP A 638 6.44 -13.06 -19.80
CA ASP A 638 5.24 -13.03 -20.66
C ASP A 638 4.52 -14.38 -20.69
N ARG A 639 5.27 -15.48 -20.70
CA ARG A 639 4.70 -16.84 -20.58
C ARG A 639 4.00 -17.03 -19.23
N MET A 640 4.61 -16.61 -18.13
CA MET A 640 3.99 -16.65 -16.80
C MET A 640 2.73 -15.76 -16.73
N ASN A 641 2.75 -14.59 -17.37
CA ASN A 641 1.59 -13.70 -17.44
C ASN A 641 0.43 -14.34 -18.21
N ARG A 642 0.73 -14.98 -19.34
CA ARG A 642 -0.24 -15.71 -20.17
C ARG A 642 -0.81 -16.92 -19.44
N LEU A 643 0.05 -17.75 -18.83
CA LEU A 643 -0.34 -18.91 -18.02
C LEU A 643 -1.34 -18.51 -16.93
N LYS A 644 -1.12 -17.35 -16.27
CA LYS A 644 -1.97 -16.86 -15.18
C LYS A 644 -3.13 -15.97 -15.64
N ALA A 645 -3.31 -15.78 -16.94
CA ALA A 645 -4.31 -14.88 -17.53
C ALA A 645 -4.33 -13.49 -16.85
N ARG A 646 -3.14 -12.93 -16.58
CA ARG A 646 -2.96 -11.65 -15.87
C ARG A 646 -2.41 -10.58 -16.82
N GLN A 647 -2.54 -9.31 -16.41
CA GLN A 647 -2.05 -8.17 -17.21
C GLN A 647 -0.56 -8.27 -17.52
N TRP A 648 -0.16 -7.74 -18.67
CA TRP A 648 1.20 -7.78 -19.22
C TRP A 648 2.26 -7.20 -18.27
N TYR A 649 1.90 -6.21 -17.45
CA TYR A 649 2.82 -5.55 -16.54
C TYR A 649 3.08 -6.31 -15.23
N ARG A 650 2.30 -7.35 -14.93
CA ARG A 650 2.38 -8.02 -13.62
C ARG A 650 3.78 -8.61 -13.44
N PRO A 651 4.49 -8.25 -12.34
CA PRO A 651 5.83 -8.75 -12.13
C PRO A 651 5.83 -10.25 -11.79
N VAL A 652 6.97 -10.88 -12.06
CA VAL A 652 7.36 -12.17 -11.47
C VAL A 652 8.31 -11.89 -10.30
N ALA A 653 8.40 -12.81 -9.35
CA ALA A 653 9.28 -12.68 -8.20
C ALA A 653 10.35 -13.77 -8.26
N PRO A 654 11.63 -13.45 -8.03
CA PRO A 654 12.65 -14.48 -7.96
C PRO A 654 12.78 -15.08 -6.54
N MET A 655 13.02 -16.39 -6.45
CA MET A 655 13.69 -16.99 -5.30
C MET A 655 15.18 -17.04 -5.60
N ILE A 656 15.98 -16.61 -4.63
CA ILE A 656 17.43 -16.49 -4.77
C ILE A 656 18.07 -17.15 -3.55
N ALA A 657 19.04 -18.01 -3.77
CA ALA A 657 19.85 -18.56 -2.69
C ALA A 657 20.58 -17.39 -1.99
N GLU A 658 20.66 -17.41 -0.66
CA GLU A 658 21.25 -16.30 0.09
C GLU A 658 22.69 -15.96 -0.33
N GLU A 659 23.42 -16.96 -0.81
CA GLU A 659 24.79 -16.85 -1.32
C GLU A 659 24.92 -15.90 -2.51
N ASP A 660 23.89 -15.79 -3.35
CA ASP A 660 23.93 -15.00 -4.59
C ASP A 660 23.29 -13.61 -4.43
N LEU A 661 22.75 -13.26 -3.26
CA LEU A 661 22.08 -11.96 -3.05
C LEU A 661 23.00 -10.77 -3.34
N VAL A 662 24.29 -10.86 -2.98
CA VAL A 662 25.26 -9.79 -3.25
C VAL A 662 25.55 -9.67 -4.74
N GLU A 663 25.59 -10.78 -5.48
CA GLU A 663 25.74 -10.75 -6.95
C GLU A 663 24.53 -10.11 -7.63
N VAL A 664 23.33 -10.28 -7.07
CA VAL A 664 22.10 -9.73 -7.65
C VAL A 664 21.90 -8.25 -7.29
N PHE A 665 22.16 -7.86 -6.03
CA PHE A 665 21.77 -6.55 -5.49
C PHE A 665 22.93 -5.68 -5.04
N GLY A 666 24.17 -6.17 -5.09
CA GLY A 666 25.35 -5.48 -4.56
C GLY A 666 25.46 -5.49 -3.03
N ARG A 667 24.45 -6.02 -2.33
CA ARG A 667 24.38 -6.15 -0.87
C ARG A 667 23.46 -7.30 -0.48
N ARG A 668 23.59 -7.77 0.76
CA ARG A 668 22.73 -8.83 1.29
C ARG A 668 21.48 -8.23 1.92
N ILE A 669 20.35 -8.31 1.21
CA ILE A 669 19.03 -7.96 1.74
C ILE A 669 18.22 -9.24 1.88
N LEU A 670 17.84 -9.58 3.11
CA LEU A 670 16.98 -10.73 3.38
C LEU A 670 15.52 -10.35 3.14
N SER A 671 14.80 -11.26 2.50
CA SER A 671 13.37 -11.13 2.21
C SER A 671 12.76 -12.53 2.14
N PRO A 672 12.78 -13.31 3.23
CA PRO A 672 12.34 -14.72 3.18
C PRO A 672 10.86 -14.87 2.81
N TYR A 673 10.08 -13.79 2.87
CA TYR A 673 8.64 -13.78 2.60
C TYR A 673 8.23 -12.91 1.40
N MET A 674 9.21 -12.50 0.57
CA MET A 674 8.96 -11.59 -0.55
C MET A 674 8.37 -10.24 -0.15
N SER A 675 8.93 -9.64 0.90
CA SER A 675 8.48 -8.39 1.52
C SER A 675 9.33 -7.18 1.17
N MET A 676 10.48 -7.39 0.51
CA MET A 676 11.40 -6.36 0.05
C MET A 676 11.49 -6.36 -1.47
N ALA A 677 11.88 -5.24 -2.08
CA ALA A 677 12.09 -5.10 -3.51
C ALA A 677 13.30 -4.21 -3.84
N PRO A 678 14.54 -4.67 -3.56
CA PRO A 678 15.75 -3.92 -3.89
C PRO A 678 15.97 -3.80 -5.39
N GLU A 679 16.76 -2.79 -5.77
CA GLU A 679 17.25 -2.59 -7.14
C GLU A 679 18.22 -3.70 -7.54
N VAL A 680 17.98 -4.31 -8.71
CA VAL A 680 18.85 -5.33 -9.30
C VAL A 680 20.02 -4.65 -10.01
N LEU A 681 21.23 -5.15 -9.80
CA LEU A 681 22.42 -4.65 -10.50
C LEU A 681 22.25 -4.72 -12.02
N GLU A 682 22.70 -3.65 -12.68
CA GLU A 682 22.69 -3.48 -14.14
C GLU A 682 23.17 -4.74 -14.90
N GLU A 683 24.31 -5.31 -14.49
CA GLU A 683 24.91 -6.49 -15.13
C GLU A 683 24.06 -7.75 -14.95
N THR A 684 23.49 -7.94 -13.75
CA THR A 684 22.59 -9.06 -13.46
C THR A 684 21.30 -8.92 -14.26
N ARG A 685 20.75 -7.71 -14.38
CA ARG A 685 19.56 -7.40 -15.18
C ARG A 685 19.79 -7.63 -16.67
N LYS A 686 20.98 -7.35 -17.20
CA LYS A 686 21.33 -7.68 -18.61
C LYS A 686 21.37 -9.19 -18.85
N LYS A 687 21.92 -9.97 -17.91
CA LYS A 687 22.06 -11.42 -18.04
C LYS A 687 20.74 -12.17 -17.78
N PHE A 688 19.91 -11.68 -16.85
CA PHE A 688 18.66 -12.30 -16.41
C PHE A 688 17.51 -11.28 -16.35
N PRO A 689 17.04 -10.78 -17.49
CA PRO A 689 16.11 -9.65 -17.55
C PRO A 689 14.76 -9.91 -16.88
N ALA A 690 14.29 -11.16 -16.81
CA ALA A 690 13.03 -11.49 -16.15
C ALA A 690 13.11 -11.52 -14.62
N LEU A 691 14.29 -11.32 -14.01
CA LEU A 691 14.39 -11.11 -12.55
C LEU A 691 13.82 -9.76 -12.13
N ALA A 692 13.99 -8.73 -12.97
CA ALA A 692 13.67 -7.36 -12.62
C ALA A 692 12.27 -6.96 -13.11
N HIS A 693 11.67 -6.06 -12.35
CA HIS A 693 10.52 -5.26 -12.75
C HIS A 693 10.96 -4.18 -13.75
N PHE A 694 9.99 -3.42 -14.29
CA PHE A 694 10.28 -2.36 -15.27
C PHE A 694 11.12 -1.22 -14.68
N ASP A 695 10.99 -0.96 -13.39
CA ASP A 695 11.76 0.05 -12.65
C ASP A 695 13.13 -0.46 -12.17
N GLY A 696 13.53 -1.68 -12.56
CA GLY A 696 14.81 -2.29 -12.17
C GLY A 696 14.81 -2.96 -10.79
N THR A 697 13.71 -2.91 -10.03
CA THR A 697 13.60 -3.59 -8.73
C THR A 697 13.24 -5.07 -8.88
N ALA A 698 13.46 -5.89 -7.86
CA ALA A 698 12.94 -7.26 -7.83
C ALA A 698 12.39 -7.62 -6.45
N ARG A 699 11.11 -8.03 -6.40
CA ARG A 699 10.51 -8.56 -5.18
C ARG A 699 10.98 -9.99 -4.92
N HIS A 700 12.11 -10.17 -4.24
CA HIS A 700 12.75 -11.48 -4.10
C HIS A 700 12.34 -12.24 -2.84
N GLN A 701 12.42 -13.57 -2.91
CA GLN A 701 12.51 -14.46 -1.76
C GLN A 701 13.97 -14.84 -1.54
N SER A 702 14.54 -14.50 -0.38
CA SER A 702 15.83 -15.07 0.05
C SER A 702 15.61 -16.47 0.62
N VAL A 703 16.38 -17.45 0.15
CA VAL A 703 16.26 -18.84 0.59
C VAL A 703 17.57 -19.29 1.21
N SER A 704 17.53 -19.66 2.49
CA SER A 704 18.65 -20.24 3.21
C SER A 704 18.52 -21.75 3.30
N ARG A 705 19.64 -22.46 3.46
CA ARG A 705 19.64 -23.89 3.77
C ARG A 705 18.92 -24.24 5.07
N ALA A 706 18.96 -23.32 6.04
CA ALA A 706 18.39 -23.55 7.37
C ALA A 706 16.86 -23.46 7.36
N ASP A 707 16.31 -22.53 6.57
CA ASP A 707 14.87 -22.30 6.51
C ASP A 707 14.18 -23.25 5.55
N GLU A 708 14.78 -23.53 4.39
CA GLU A 708 14.17 -24.38 3.37
C GLU A 708 15.24 -25.14 2.54
N PRO A 709 15.73 -26.28 3.05
CA PRO A 709 16.89 -26.98 2.50
C PRO A 709 16.66 -27.55 1.10
N TRP A 710 15.43 -27.98 0.76
CA TRP A 710 15.16 -28.58 -0.55
C TRP A 710 15.12 -27.50 -1.64
N VAL A 711 14.47 -26.36 -1.40
CA VAL A 711 14.47 -25.24 -2.38
C VAL A 711 15.87 -24.67 -2.51
N HIS A 712 16.60 -24.53 -1.40
CA HIS A 712 18.00 -24.10 -1.43
C HIS A 712 18.86 -25.01 -2.32
N ALA A 713 18.77 -26.33 -2.13
CA ALA A 713 19.51 -27.30 -2.95
C ALA A 713 19.13 -27.21 -4.44
N LEU A 714 17.85 -27.05 -4.76
CA LEU A 714 17.38 -26.85 -6.13
C LEU A 714 17.96 -25.57 -6.74
N LEU A 715 17.94 -24.45 -6.02
CA LEU A 715 18.48 -23.17 -6.48
C LEU A 715 19.98 -23.29 -6.79
N LEU A 716 20.75 -23.92 -5.90
CA LEU A 716 22.18 -24.15 -6.14
C LEU A 716 22.42 -25.09 -7.35
N ALA A 717 21.60 -26.13 -7.52
CA ALA A 717 21.70 -27.02 -8.69
C ALA A 717 21.39 -26.28 -10.01
N VAL A 718 20.42 -25.38 -10.00
CA VAL A 718 20.16 -24.47 -11.14
C VAL A 718 21.34 -23.52 -11.35
N GLY A 719 21.87 -22.92 -10.28
CA GLY A 719 23.00 -21.99 -10.34
C GLY A 719 24.26 -22.61 -10.95
N LYS A 720 24.53 -23.89 -10.70
CA LYS A 720 25.63 -24.62 -11.36
C LYS A 720 25.51 -24.67 -12.89
N ARG A 721 24.29 -24.61 -13.42
CA ARG A 721 23.99 -24.71 -14.87
C ARG A 721 23.82 -23.33 -15.52
N THR A 722 23.24 -22.37 -14.80
CA THR A 722 22.91 -21.03 -15.33
C THR A 722 23.94 -19.96 -14.95
N GLY A 723 24.76 -20.23 -13.94
CA GLY A 723 25.64 -19.26 -13.29
C GLY A 723 24.88 -18.24 -12.43
N LEU A 724 23.67 -18.56 -11.97
CA LEU A 724 22.94 -17.81 -10.92
C LEU A 724 21.92 -18.74 -10.23
N ALA A 725 22.01 -18.88 -8.91
CA ALA A 725 21.13 -19.69 -8.07
C ALA A 725 19.77 -19.00 -7.83
N ALA A 726 19.05 -18.75 -8.93
CA ALA A 726 17.77 -18.08 -8.93
C ALA A 726 16.73 -18.76 -9.85
N LEU A 727 15.48 -18.75 -9.40
CA LEU A 727 14.31 -19.18 -10.18
C LEU A 727 13.19 -18.15 -10.02
N ILE A 728 12.40 -17.94 -11.06
CA ILE A 728 11.10 -17.30 -10.92
C ILE A 728 10.23 -18.19 -10.03
N ASN A 729 9.53 -17.56 -9.09
CA ASN A 729 8.46 -18.14 -8.28
C ASN A 729 7.22 -17.26 -8.38
N THR A 730 6.11 -17.87 -8.78
CA THR A 730 4.79 -17.28 -8.66
C THR A 730 3.83 -18.31 -8.08
N SER A 731 2.75 -17.85 -7.45
CA SER A 731 1.78 -18.76 -6.85
C SER A 731 1.17 -19.71 -7.87
N PHE A 732 1.05 -20.98 -7.50
CA PHE A 732 0.33 -21.96 -8.30
C PHE A 732 -1.17 -21.77 -8.07
N ASN A 733 -1.79 -21.00 -8.96
CA ASN A 733 -3.22 -20.72 -9.03
C ASN A 733 -3.60 -20.12 -10.39
N THR A 734 -4.91 -20.05 -10.65
CA THR A 734 -5.49 -19.35 -11.80
C THR A 734 -6.07 -18.00 -11.41
N LYS A 735 -6.46 -17.18 -12.40
CA LYS A 735 -7.01 -15.84 -12.21
C LYS A 735 -8.20 -15.86 -11.24
N GLY A 736 -8.12 -15.04 -10.20
CA GLY A 736 -9.19 -14.87 -9.21
C GLY A 736 -9.33 -16.02 -8.21
N LYS A 737 -8.49 -17.06 -8.28
CA LYS A 737 -8.52 -18.18 -7.34
C LYS A 737 -7.38 -18.11 -6.30
N PRO A 738 -7.61 -18.60 -5.06
CA PRO A 738 -6.56 -18.85 -4.07
C PRO A 738 -5.52 -19.86 -4.56
N ILE A 739 -4.41 -20.02 -3.83
CA ILE A 739 -3.39 -21.05 -4.05
C ILE A 739 -4.01 -22.45 -3.97
N VAL A 740 -3.53 -23.38 -4.80
CA VAL A 740 -4.07 -24.75 -4.91
C VAL A 740 -3.94 -25.58 -3.64
N ASN A 741 -4.93 -26.44 -3.38
CA ASN A 741 -4.98 -27.28 -2.17
C ASN A 741 -5.24 -28.76 -2.41
N THR A 742 -5.43 -29.19 -3.67
CA THR A 742 -5.74 -30.58 -4.00
C THR A 742 -4.91 -31.11 -5.17
N VAL A 743 -4.56 -32.40 -5.13
CA VAL A 743 -3.99 -33.18 -6.24
C VAL A 743 -4.86 -33.02 -7.48
N ARG A 744 -6.18 -33.18 -7.32
CA ARG A 744 -7.13 -33.03 -8.43
C ARG A 744 -7.01 -31.67 -9.13
N GLU A 745 -6.93 -30.59 -8.36
CA GLU A 745 -6.78 -29.25 -8.91
C GLU A 745 -5.43 -29.07 -9.62
N CYS A 746 -4.35 -29.59 -9.05
CA CYS A 746 -3.02 -29.53 -9.67
C CYS A 746 -3.02 -30.22 -11.04
N LEU A 747 -3.59 -31.43 -11.13
CA LEU A 747 -3.65 -32.19 -12.38
C LEU A 747 -4.61 -31.57 -13.40
N ARG A 748 -5.75 -31.03 -12.96
CA ARG A 748 -6.65 -30.26 -13.83
C ARG A 748 -5.91 -29.07 -14.45
N MET A 749 -5.14 -28.32 -13.65
CA MET A 749 -4.36 -27.19 -14.16
C MET A 749 -3.27 -27.62 -15.14
N LEU A 750 -2.61 -28.77 -14.92
CA LEU A 750 -1.67 -29.33 -15.90
C LEU A 750 -2.33 -29.56 -17.26
N ASP A 751 -3.55 -30.09 -17.25
CA ASP A 751 -4.30 -30.38 -18.48
C ASP A 751 -4.75 -29.08 -19.16
N GLU A 752 -5.32 -28.14 -18.39
CA GLU A 752 -5.96 -26.92 -18.92
C GLU A 752 -4.99 -25.80 -19.29
N LEU A 753 -3.87 -25.63 -18.59
CA LEU A 753 -2.98 -24.47 -18.77
C LEU A 753 -1.95 -24.74 -19.88
N PRO A 754 -1.96 -24.00 -21.00
CA PRO A 754 -1.16 -24.34 -22.19
C PRO A 754 0.35 -24.30 -21.94
N ASP A 755 0.79 -23.29 -21.20
CA ASP A 755 2.21 -23.04 -20.90
C ASP A 755 2.74 -23.84 -19.70
N LEU A 756 1.90 -24.61 -19.01
CA LEU A 756 2.34 -25.48 -17.90
C LEU A 756 2.79 -26.83 -18.46
N ASP A 757 4.05 -27.20 -18.22
CA ASP A 757 4.65 -28.38 -18.84
C ASP A 757 4.67 -29.59 -17.90
N TYR A 758 4.93 -29.35 -16.61
CA TYR A 758 4.99 -30.38 -15.57
C TYR A 758 4.37 -29.92 -14.25
N VAL A 759 3.90 -30.88 -13.46
CA VAL A 759 3.56 -30.69 -12.05
C VAL A 759 4.33 -31.73 -11.24
N LEU A 760 5.18 -31.28 -10.31
CA LEU A 760 5.77 -32.09 -9.27
C LEU A 760 4.90 -32.01 -8.02
N ILE A 761 4.35 -33.14 -7.59
CA ILE A 761 3.61 -33.26 -6.32
C ILE A 761 4.35 -34.22 -5.41
N GLU A 762 4.88 -33.70 -4.31
CA GLU A 762 5.86 -34.37 -3.45
C GLU A 762 7.04 -34.91 -4.27
N ASP A 763 7.10 -36.22 -4.47
CA ASP A 763 8.12 -36.91 -5.26
C ASP A 763 7.61 -37.30 -6.66
N TRP A 764 6.33 -37.11 -6.98
CA TRP A 764 5.74 -37.55 -8.24
C TRP A 764 5.75 -36.43 -9.29
N LEU A 765 6.51 -36.64 -10.37
CA LEU A 765 6.56 -35.76 -11.53
C LEU A 765 5.51 -36.19 -12.56
N PHE A 766 4.49 -35.36 -12.72
CA PHE A 766 3.46 -35.46 -13.74
C PHE A 766 3.83 -34.60 -14.95
N GLU A 767 3.60 -35.16 -16.12
CA GLU A 767 3.95 -34.59 -17.41
C GLU A 767 2.68 -34.27 -18.19
N LYS A 768 2.64 -33.12 -18.87
CA LYS A 768 1.46 -32.71 -19.64
C LYS A 768 1.14 -33.73 -20.74
N ALA A 769 -0.09 -34.21 -20.73
CA ALA A 769 -0.62 -35.07 -21.79
C ALA A 769 -0.94 -34.21 -23.03
N ARG A 770 -0.03 -34.25 -24.03
CA ARG A 770 -0.08 -33.54 -25.33
C ARG A 770 -0.26 -32.02 -25.24
#